data_AF-A0AAU3UD82-F1
#
_entry.id   AF-A0AAU3UD82-F1
#
_cell.length_a   1.000
_cell.length_b   1.000
_cell.length_c   1.000
_cell.angle_alpha   90.00
_cell.angle_beta   90.00
_cell.angle_gamma   90.00
#
_symmetry.space_group_name_H-M   'P 1'
#
loop_
_entity.id
_entity.type
_entity.pdbx_description
1 polymer ?
#
loop_
_entity_poly.entity_id
_entity_poly.type
_entity_poly.pdbx_seq_one_letter_code
_entity_poly.pdbx_strand_id
1 'polypeptide(L)'
;MTTAWTADHVGSLAPDAASLSAARKLRGKWHGTGIHDTALWGLCQGSGSRPYQTIVDLSGPAYKCTCPSRKFPCKHALSLLLSWSAGEVPATDTVADFAADWLGGRSARAEKAAAQPKPVRVSAATADKRRALVDAGLGDLEIWLTDQVRTGLAQSDRSLAAFERVAARMVDAKAPGVATALRQLPLLTSHSEWPRLLLREYARLHLLATAHARLESLSPALQASVRTHVGYSTQVDAVREEPAVRDTWLVLGIRTTSENAHNSRPLWTRRVWLRGRTTARWALLVDHQSGSPSFPADTPPPGHQVDAEVHYYPAAGPLRAIWGTRHAMPEPFTTLPRTIVEPVVPRSDSSTGTVDLAEDIAPQGSIAAALTEQAAALGADPFLRSWPVLLSEVVPVRGEDGWQLVEDGGDALPVSIADGEPWRLLGLSGGHPVSVVGEWTVDGLVPVAAFTAASMVDVSVAESNSNQVRAGVADAGSAGLVSAALVGTARGVADTSGVGGPVAAAVAGFEGDPAAMLLRTVALQDCFARGGVTAGAAEFSETATDDARPLLPQLAAARLVDLLTDNSPFLEEWFAMAGPRDFRAPDKLVATLLDRAKALAPHREPLLALAGARGRWLAAQHPGWRTLVRAPAADESVWSYGRAAERRAWLTQLRRRDPVAAREILAGSWGKESGPGKAELLAVLADGLTLDDEALLERALDDRRAEVRRLAADLLGRLPNSDFARRMSERATAWIGFGRRPIRPQLVTTGPGVLDDAARRDGVGDSFGYTAYGVAAYRADGAPDLAAEWLHRVVAATPLRHWERLLGSPEEAVRVSTAAEVRGPMFAGWTDAALAQRDPDWARALFGAIAGTEARNSDSEKLRELFALQPTQEQVRHLRGLDSSWLAEIESLLRAVPRPWPGPTAEHVLRLLLERAQLSADRPGAPSLVPGSYRTLFRAASAHFPVELAGPVATVARQCGDPYWEQDFDQLAQNLIQRKTMLEELQ
;
A
#
# COMPACT_ATOMS: atom_id res chain seq x y z
N MET A 1 -5.87 -38.36 8.76
CA MET A 1 -6.49 -37.28 9.54
C MET A 1 -6.14 -35.96 8.88
N THR A 2 -7.14 -35.23 8.41
CA THR A 2 -7.04 -33.85 7.88
C THR A 2 -6.70 -32.92 9.03
N THR A 3 -5.60 -32.17 8.92
CA THR A 3 -5.18 -31.19 9.94
C THR A 3 -6.21 -30.06 9.99
N ALA A 4 -6.65 -29.70 11.21
CA ALA A 4 -7.60 -28.59 11.40
C ALA A 4 -7.05 -27.29 10.81
N TRP A 5 -7.88 -26.56 10.07
CA TRP A 5 -7.48 -25.26 9.53
C TRP A 5 -7.24 -24.26 10.65
N THR A 6 -6.31 -23.32 10.46
CA THR A 6 -6.11 -22.22 11.42
C THR A 6 -7.29 -21.24 11.35
N ALA A 7 -7.56 -20.53 12.45
CA ALA A 7 -8.61 -19.51 12.47
C ALA A 7 -8.37 -18.41 11.42
N ASP A 8 -7.11 -18.12 11.10
CA ASP A 8 -6.71 -17.17 10.05
C ASP A 8 -7.09 -17.68 8.65
N HIS A 9 -6.87 -18.97 8.37
CA HIS A 9 -7.33 -19.59 7.12
C HIS A 9 -8.86 -19.59 7.02
N VAL A 10 -9.59 -19.83 8.12
CA VAL A 10 -11.05 -19.68 8.11
C VAL A 10 -11.46 -18.21 7.88
N GLY A 11 -10.68 -17.27 8.41
CA GLY A 11 -10.86 -15.83 8.20
C GLY A 11 -10.69 -15.40 6.75
N SER A 12 -9.69 -15.92 6.04
CA SER A 12 -9.45 -15.61 4.62
C SER A 12 -10.56 -16.12 3.69
N LEU A 13 -11.39 -17.07 4.15
CA LEU A 13 -12.54 -17.59 3.42
C LEU A 13 -13.81 -16.73 3.60
N ALA A 14 -13.82 -15.78 4.53
CA ALA A 14 -15.00 -14.98 4.81
C ALA A 14 -15.29 -13.99 3.67
N PRO A 15 -16.54 -13.90 3.18
CA PRO A 15 -16.89 -12.98 2.10
C PRO A 15 -16.83 -11.50 2.52
N ASP A 16 -16.91 -11.22 3.82
CA ASP A 16 -16.70 -9.91 4.41
C ASP A 16 -16.47 -10.03 5.93
N ALA A 17 -15.89 -8.99 6.53
CA ALA A 17 -15.62 -8.92 7.96
C ALA A 17 -16.88 -9.05 8.83
N ALA A 18 -18.04 -8.58 8.35
CA ALA A 18 -19.31 -8.69 9.07
C ALA A 18 -19.79 -10.14 9.17
N SER A 19 -19.58 -10.95 8.13
CA SER A 19 -19.93 -12.37 8.09
C SER A 19 -19.04 -13.18 9.03
N LEU A 20 -17.75 -12.85 9.11
CA LEU A 20 -16.82 -13.47 10.06
C LEU A 20 -17.15 -13.09 11.51
N SER A 21 -17.46 -11.82 11.78
CA SER A 21 -17.93 -11.36 13.09
C SER A 21 -19.23 -12.08 13.51
N ALA A 22 -20.19 -12.22 12.59
CA ALA A 22 -21.43 -12.95 12.82
C ALA A 22 -21.20 -14.46 13.02
N ALA A 23 -20.20 -15.04 12.38
CA ALA A 23 -19.83 -16.45 12.54
C ALA A 23 -19.24 -16.74 13.93
N ARG A 24 -18.38 -15.85 14.46
CA ARG A 24 -17.81 -15.99 15.81
C ARG A 24 -18.90 -16.03 16.89
N LYS A 25 -19.98 -15.26 16.72
CA LYS A 25 -21.14 -15.23 17.63
C LYS A 25 -22.01 -16.49 17.63
N LEU A 26 -21.78 -17.41 16.70
CA LEU A 26 -22.54 -18.66 16.57
C LEU A 26 -21.79 -19.88 17.12
N ARG A 27 -20.54 -19.71 17.59
CA ARG A 27 -19.83 -20.76 18.32
C ARG A 27 -20.63 -21.19 19.55
N GLY A 28 -20.64 -22.49 19.85
CA GLY A 28 -21.44 -23.08 20.93
C GLY A 28 -22.93 -23.31 20.64
N LYS A 29 -23.46 -22.91 19.47
CA LYS A 29 -24.87 -23.20 19.08
C LYS A 29 -25.03 -24.47 18.24
N TRP A 30 -24.02 -25.34 18.28
CA TRP A 30 -23.88 -26.50 17.43
C TRP A 30 -24.21 -27.79 18.18
N HIS A 31 -24.96 -28.67 17.54
CA HIS A 31 -25.21 -30.03 18.01
C HIS A 31 -25.11 -31.00 16.81
N GLY A 32 -24.91 -32.29 17.09
CA GLY A 32 -24.75 -33.29 16.03
C GLY A 32 -23.59 -32.98 15.07
N THR A 33 -22.53 -32.39 15.60
CA THR A 33 -21.31 -32.07 14.85
C THR A 33 -20.44 -33.30 14.69
N GLY A 34 -19.78 -33.41 13.54
CA GLY A 34 -18.79 -34.45 13.33
C GLY A 34 -17.86 -34.12 12.18
N ILE A 35 -16.70 -34.76 12.21
CA ILE A 35 -15.78 -34.82 11.09
C ILE A 35 -15.43 -36.28 10.78
N HIS A 36 -15.47 -36.64 9.50
CA HIS A 36 -14.98 -37.91 8.97
C HIS A 36 -14.34 -37.64 7.60
N ASP A 37 -13.08 -38.06 7.41
CA ASP A 37 -12.26 -37.75 6.23
C ASP A 37 -12.23 -36.25 5.88
N THR A 38 -12.90 -35.84 4.80
CA THR A 38 -12.99 -34.45 4.34
C THR A 38 -14.34 -33.82 4.64
N ALA A 39 -15.27 -34.57 5.23
CA ALA A 39 -16.61 -34.11 5.55
C ALA A 39 -16.64 -33.50 6.95
N LEU A 40 -17.04 -32.24 7.04
CA LEU A 40 -17.31 -31.54 8.30
C LEU A 40 -18.79 -31.13 8.31
N TRP A 41 -19.54 -31.47 9.36
CA TRP A 41 -20.96 -31.14 9.45
C TRP A 41 -21.40 -30.72 10.85
N GLY A 42 -22.57 -30.11 10.93
CA GLY A 42 -23.22 -29.77 12.20
C GLY A 42 -24.62 -29.19 12.02
N LEU A 43 -25.39 -29.21 13.11
CA LEU A 43 -26.71 -28.59 13.20
C LEU A 43 -26.60 -27.32 14.06
N CYS A 44 -26.78 -26.15 13.44
CA CYS A 44 -26.75 -24.88 14.16
C CYS A 44 -28.17 -24.46 14.54
N GLN A 45 -28.43 -24.22 15.83
CA GLN A 45 -29.71 -23.70 16.27
C GLN A 45 -29.88 -22.24 15.83
N GLY A 46 -30.84 -22.01 14.92
CA GLY A 46 -31.20 -20.68 14.40
C GLY A 46 -32.43 -20.08 15.08
N SER A 47 -32.98 -19.01 14.50
CA SER A 47 -34.21 -18.35 14.96
C SER A 47 -35.51 -19.10 14.58
N GLY A 48 -35.40 -20.20 13.84
CA GLY A 48 -36.53 -21.05 13.44
C GLY A 48 -36.62 -22.33 14.28
N SER A 49 -37.74 -23.06 14.14
CA SER A 49 -38.00 -24.32 14.86
C SER A 49 -37.16 -25.51 14.40
N ARG A 50 -36.52 -25.43 13.22
CA ARG A 50 -35.59 -26.45 12.71
C ARG A 50 -34.16 -25.91 12.65
N PRO A 51 -33.15 -26.63 13.19
CA PRO A 51 -31.76 -26.19 13.12
C PRO A 51 -31.24 -26.21 11.68
N TYR A 52 -30.29 -25.32 11.39
CA TYR A 52 -29.67 -25.23 10.08
C TYR A 52 -28.63 -26.35 9.91
N GLN A 53 -28.87 -27.24 8.95
CA GLN A 53 -27.93 -28.25 8.53
C GLN A 53 -26.80 -27.58 7.76
N THR A 54 -25.58 -27.69 8.28
CA THR A 54 -24.38 -27.10 7.68
C THR A 54 -23.37 -28.19 7.40
N ILE A 55 -22.81 -28.18 6.19
CA ILE A 55 -21.87 -29.18 5.70
C ILE A 55 -20.75 -28.43 4.96
N VAL A 56 -19.52 -28.84 5.21
CA VAL A 56 -18.30 -28.32 4.61
C VAL A 56 -17.48 -29.51 4.09
N ASP A 57 -17.03 -29.42 2.84
CA ASP A 57 -16.07 -30.37 2.29
C ASP A 57 -14.68 -29.74 2.27
N LEU A 58 -13.75 -30.36 2.98
CA LEU A 58 -12.39 -29.91 3.23
C LEU A 58 -11.43 -30.24 2.07
N SER A 59 -11.83 -31.06 1.09
CA SER A 59 -11.02 -31.40 -0.10
C SER A 59 -10.91 -30.25 -1.11
N GLY A 60 -11.87 -29.32 -1.08
CA GLY A 60 -11.91 -28.10 -1.87
C GLY A 60 -13.10 -27.28 -1.36
N PRO A 61 -12.88 -26.19 -0.60
CA PRO A 61 -13.87 -25.61 0.30
C PRO A 61 -15.23 -25.37 -0.38
N ALA A 62 -16.15 -26.30 -0.16
CA ALA A 62 -17.51 -26.22 -0.66
C ALA A 62 -18.47 -26.28 0.52
N TYR A 63 -19.48 -25.42 0.48
CA TYR A 63 -20.34 -25.16 1.63
C TYR A 63 -21.80 -25.41 1.26
N LYS A 64 -22.51 -26.16 2.09
CA LYS A 64 -23.98 -26.20 2.09
C LYS A 64 -24.49 -25.83 3.46
N CYS A 65 -25.43 -24.91 3.49
CA CYS A 65 -26.17 -24.57 4.70
C CYS A 65 -27.64 -24.35 4.34
N THR A 66 -28.58 -24.83 5.15
CA THR A 66 -30.03 -24.61 4.93
C THR A 66 -30.52 -23.22 5.34
N CYS A 67 -29.62 -22.29 5.67
CA CYS A 67 -29.98 -20.91 6.01
C CYS A 67 -30.28 -20.05 4.77
N PRO A 68 -31.13 -18.99 4.88
CA PRO A 68 -31.53 -18.14 3.75
C PRO A 68 -30.44 -17.14 3.28
N SER A 69 -29.19 -17.27 3.75
CA SER A 69 -28.09 -16.37 3.40
C SER A 69 -27.69 -16.52 1.93
N ARG A 70 -27.47 -15.40 1.24
CA ARG A 70 -26.90 -15.36 -0.12
C ARG A 70 -25.37 -15.23 -0.14
N LYS A 71 -24.72 -15.15 1.02
CA LYS A 71 -23.25 -15.09 1.17
C LYS A 71 -22.69 -16.49 1.40
N PHE A 72 -21.62 -16.84 0.66
CA PHE A 72 -20.97 -18.16 0.68
C PHE A 72 -19.44 -18.01 0.83
N PRO A 73 -18.81 -18.64 1.81
CA PRO A 73 -19.40 -19.34 2.95
C PRO A 73 -20.28 -18.42 3.82
N CYS A 74 -21.41 -18.95 4.29
CA CYS A 74 -22.29 -18.20 5.18
C CYS A 74 -21.73 -18.18 6.61
N LYS A 75 -22.29 -17.34 7.48
CA LYS A 75 -21.88 -17.29 8.90
C LYS A 75 -21.93 -18.65 9.62
N HIS A 76 -22.84 -19.55 9.24
CA HIS A 76 -22.90 -20.90 9.82
C HIS A 76 -21.76 -21.80 9.32
N ALA A 77 -21.42 -21.76 8.03
CA ALA A 77 -20.29 -22.52 7.49
C ALA A 77 -18.96 -22.04 8.10
N LEU A 78 -18.78 -20.72 8.21
CA LEU A 78 -17.62 -20.13 8.88
C LEU A 78 -17.58 -20.50 10.37
N SER A 79 -18.72 -20.46 11.07
CA SER A 79 -18.79 -20.80 12.49
C SER A 79 -18.45 -22.27 12.74
N LEU A 80 -18.92 -23.19 11.89
CA LEU A 80 -18.60 -24.61 11.97
C LEU A 80 -17.09 -24.87 11.74
N LEU A 81 -16.49 -24.18 10.76
CA LEU A 81 -15.05 -24.23 10.52
C LEU A 81 -14.23 -23.66 11.68
N LEU A 82 -14.69 -22.58 12.30
CA LEU A 82 -14.05 -22.02 13.49
C LEU A 82 -14.14 -22.96 14.69
N SER A 83 -15.27 -23.67 14.86
CA SER A 83 -15.40 -24.69 15.91
C SER A 83 -14.51 -25.91 15.64
N TRP A 84 -14.39 -26.34 14.38
CA TRP A 84 -13.43 -27.40 14.02
C TRP A 84 -11.97 -26.97 14.22
N SER A 85 -11.62 -25.74 13.83
CA SER A 85 -10.31 -25.13 14.06
C SER A 85 -9.91 -25.10 15.54
N ALA A 86 -10.89 -24.87 16.42
CA ALA A 86 -10.73 -24.87 17.87
C ALA A 86 -10.73 -26.28 18.50
N GLY A 87 -10.86 -27.35 17.71
CA GLY A 87 -10.92 -28.73 18.21
C GLY A 87 -12.26 -29.11 18.87
N GLU A 88 -13.31 -28.31 18.68
CA GLU A 88 -14.63 -28.50 19.31
C GLU A 88 -15.51 -29.50 18.55
N VAL A 89 -15.09 -29.94 17.35
CA VAL A 89 -15.83 -30.90 16.52
C VAL A 89 -15.19 -32.28 16.64
N PRO A 90 -15.90 -33.29 17.18
CA PRO A 90 -15.35 -34.63 17.36
C PRO A 90 -15.18 -35.35 16.01
N ALA A 91 -14.12 -36.14 15.89
CA ALA A 91 -14.02 -37.13 14.83
C ALA A 91 -15.01 -38.26 15.09
N THR A 92 -15.73 -38.69 14.06
CA THR A 92 -16.71 -39.78 14.13
C THR A 92 -16.36 -40.86 13.10
N ASP A 93 -16.74 -42.12 13.36
CA ASP A 93 -16.50 -43.25 12.44
C ASP A 93 -17.53 -43.33 11.31
N THR A 94 -18.64 -42.59 11.41
CA THR A 94 -19.69 -42.52 10.38
C THR A 94 -20.09 -41.07 10.10
N VAL A 95 -20.42 -40.79 8.83
CA VAL A 95 -20.93 -39.49 8.38
C VAL A 95 -22.44 -39.42 8.66
N ALA A 96 -22.95 -38.28 9.14
CA ALA A 96 -24.39 -38.10 9.36
C ALA A 96 -25.20 -38.16 8.04
N ASP A 97 -26.40 -38.75 8.08
CA ASP A 97 -27.24 -39.00 6.89
C ASP A 97 -27.39 -37.78 5.96
N PHE A 98 -27.67 -36.59 6.50
CA PHE A 98 -27.85 -35.36 5.71
C PHE A 98 -26.54 -34.87 5.05
N ALA A 99 -25.40 -35.17 5.66
CA ALA A 99 -24.08 -34.88 5.10
C ALA A 99 -23.71 -35.93 4.05
N ALA A 100 -23.99 -37.21 4.32
CA ALA A 100 -23.81 -38.32 3.38
C ALA A 100 -24.66 -38.14 2.10
N ASP A 101 -25.92 -37.72 2.22
CA ASP A 101 -26.80 -37.43 1.07
C ASP A 101 -26.26 -36.29 0.20
N TRP A 102 -25.75 -35.23 0.82
CA TRP A 102 -25.20 -34.10 0.07
C TRP A 102 -23.85 -34.42 -0.56
N LEU A 103 -22.98 -35.10 0.19
CA LEU A 103 -21.68 -35.56 -0.30
C LEU A 103 -21.87 -36.61 -1.38
N GLY A 104 -22.79 -37.56 -1.23
CA GLY A 104 -23.17 -38.53 -2.26
C GLY A 104 -23.77 -37.85 -3.49
N GLY A 105 -24.60 -36.82 -3.33
CA GLY A 105 -25.07 -36.00 -4.45
C GLY A 105 -23.97 -35.18 -5.12
N ARG A 106 -22.96 -34.74 -4.37
CA ARG A 106 -21.77 -34.05 -4.88
C ARG A 106 -20.77 -35.01 -5.51
N SER A 107 -20.56 -36.19 -4.97
CA SER A 107 -19.78 -37.28 -5.57
C SER A 107 -20.49 -37.78 -6.80
N ALA A 108 -21.81 -37.90 -6.85
CA ALA A 108 -22.54 -38.22 -8.06
C ALA A 108 -22.48 -37.09 -9.11
N ARG A 109 -22.45 -35.81 -8.71
CA ARG A 109 -22.25 -34.65 -9.61
C ARG A 109 -20.79 -34.46 -10.03
N ALA A 110 -19.86 -34.75 -9.14
CA ALA A 110 -18.42 -34.75 -9.37
C ALA A 110 -18.07 -35.94 -10.22
N GLU A 111 -18.65 -37.12 -10.03
CA GLU A 111 -18.62 -38.27 -10.93
C GLU A 111 -19.41 -37.98 -12.20
N LYS A 112 -20.39 -37.07 -12.25
CA LYS A 112 -20.97 -36.59 -13.52
C LYS A 112 -20.14 -35.50 -14.21
N ALA A 113 -19.22 -34.86 -13.48
CA ALA A 113 -18.32 -33.83 -13.96
C ALA A 113 -16.88 -34.35 -14.20
N ALA A 114 -16.54 -35.49 -13.58
CA ALA A 114 -15.28 -36.24 -13.58
C ALA A 114 -15.46 -37.60 -14.27
N ALA A 115 -16.69 -38.13 -14.40
CA ALA A 115 -17.07 -38.63 -15.71
C ALA A 115 -17.00 -37.40 -16.60
N GLN A 116 -15.83 -37.26 -17.22
CA GLN A 116 -15.68 -36.57 -18.47
C GLN A 116 -16.98 -36.80 -19.26
N PRO A 117 -17.54 -35.81 -19.97
CA PRO A 117 -18.31 -36.18 -21.14
C PRO A 117 -17.43 -37.20 -21.86
N LYS A 118 -17.89 -38.46 -21.98
CA LYS A 118 -17.24 -39.48 -22.84
C LYS A 118 -16.69 -38.70 -23.99
N PRO A 119 -15.36 -38.73 -24.28
CA PRO A 119 -14.78 -37.83 -25.26
C PRO A 119 -15.69 -37.92 -26.46
N VAL A 120 -16.47 -36.87 -26.66
CA VAL A 120 -17.15 -36.71 -27.92
C VAL A 120 -15.96 -36.27 -28.72
N ARG A 121 -15.20 -37.26 -29.23
CA ARG A 121 -14.47 -37.10 -30.47
C ARG A 121 -15.50 -36.43 -31.34
N VAL A 122 -15.32 -35.13 -31.50
CA VAL A 122 -16.16 -34.32 -32.34
C VAL A 122 -16.17 -35.11 -33.61
N SER A 123 -17.33 -35.70 -33.95
CA SER A 123 -17.37 -36.60 -35.10
C SER A 123 -16.76 -35.84 -36.26
N ALA A 124 -16.05 -36.51 -37.17
CA ALA A 124 -15.45 -35.82 -38.32
C ALA A 124 -16.46 -34.85 -38.96
N ALA A 125 -17.72 -35.30 -39.08
CA ALA A 125 -18.87 -34.49 -39.49
C ALA A 125 -19.16 -33.22 -38.65
N THR A 126 -19.02 -33.25 -37.33
CA THR A 126 -19.21 -32.06 -36.47
C THR A 126 -18.02 -31.10 -36.56
N ALA A 127 -16.80 -31.62 -36.74
CA ALA A 127 -15.59 -30.81 -36.94
C ALA A 127 -15.62 -30.14 -38.33
N ASP A 128 -16.04 -30.87 -39.35
CA ASP A 128 -16.26 -30.39 -40.71
C ASP A 128 -17.37 -29.33 -40.75
N LYS A 129 -18.49 -29.54 -40.03
CA LYS A 129 -19.55 -28.54 -39.90
C LYS A 129 -19.07 -27.27 -39.21
N ARG A 130 -18.26 -27.38 -38.16
CA ARG A 130 -17.64 -26.21 -37.52
C ARG A 130 -16.69 -25.50 -38.48
N ARG A 131 -15.86 -26.25 -39.22
CA ARG A 131 -14.96 -25.67 -40.23
C ARG A 131 -15.74 -24.89 -41.28
N ALA A 132 -16.79 -25.48 -41.86
CA ALA A 132 -17.63 -24.81 -42.85
C ALA A 132 -18.30 -23.52 -42.33
N LEU A 133 -18.74 -23.50 -41.05
CA LEU A 133 -19.28 -22.28 -40.43
C LEU A 133 -18.22 -21.19 -40.27
N VAL A 134 -17.00 -21.58 -39.87
CA VAL A 134 -15.86 -20.65 -39.75
C VAL A 134 -15.44 -20.14 -41.14
N ASP A 135 -15.33 -21.02 -42.14
CA ASP A 135 -14.98 -20.67 -43.52
C ASP A 135 -15.94 -19.60 -44.07
N ALA A 136 -17.25 -19.82 -43.91
CA ALA A 136 -18.27 -18.86 -44.34
C ALA A 136 -18.16 -17.53 -43.59
N GLY A 137 -17.98 -17.57 -42.27
CA GLY A 137 -17.85 -16.35 -41.46
C GLY A 137 -16.59 -15.54 -41.79
N LEU A 138 -15.45 -16.20 -42.00
CA LEU A 138 -14.20 -15.53 -42.37
C LEU A 138 -14.24 -15.01 -43.82
N GLY A 139 -14.96 -15.68 -44.72
CA GLY A 139 -15.25 -15.16 -46.06
C GLY A 139 -16.08 -13.87 -46.01
N ASP A 140 -17.15 -13.84 -45.20
CA ASP A 140 -17.96 -12.63 -44.98
C ASP A 140 -17.13 -11.51 -44.36
N LEU A 141 -16.22 -11.84 -43.43
CA LEU A 141 -15.29 -10.89 -42.84
C LEU A 141 -14.34 -10.29 -43.87
N GLU A 142 -13.79 -11.12 -44.77
CA GLU A 142 -12.89 -10.66 -45.83
C GLU A 142 -13.58 -9.68 -46.79
N ILE A 143 -14.83 -9.97 -47.18
CA ILE A 143 -15.66 -9.05 -47.97
C ILE A 143 -15.86 -7.75 -47.20
N TRP A 144 -16.23 -7.82 -45.92
CA TRP A 144 -16.44 -6.63 -45.12
C TRP A 144 -15.17 -5.77 -44.98
N LEU A 145 -14.01 -6.39 -44.70
CA LEU A 145 -12.72 -5.70 -44.57
C LEU A 145 -12.30 -5.02 -45.87
N THR A 146 -12.42 -5.72 -47.00
CA THR A 146 -12.09 -5.16 -48.32
C THR A 146 -13.05 -4.02 -48.70
N ASP A 147 -14.34 -4.13 -48.38
CA ASP A 147 -15.31 -3.05 -48.59
C ASP A 147 -15.00 -1.79 -47.75
N GLN A 148 -14.55 -1.96 -46.50
CA GLN A 148 -14.13 -0.82 -45.66
C GLN A 148 -12.95 -0.08 -46.29
N VAL A 149 -11.93 -0.82 -46.75
CA VAL A 149 -10.73 -0.25 -47.37
C VAL A 149 -11.02 0.31 -48.77
N ARG A 150 -11.93 -0.30 -49.54
CA ARG A 150 -12.34 0.17 -50.87
C ARG A 150 -13.09 1.50 -50.79
N THR A 151 -14.01 1.61 -49.83
CA THR A 151 -14.81 2.82 -49.59
C THR A 151 -13.98 3.94 -48.96
N GLY A 152 -13.04 3.56 -48.08
CA GLY A 152 -12.15 4.46 -47.36
C GLY A 152 -12.46 4.51 -45.86
N LEU A 153 -11.39 4.45 -45.04
CA LEU A 153 -11.48 4.47 -43.57
C LEU A 153 -12.10 5.76 -43.01
N ALA A 154 -12.00 6.87 -43.75
CA ALA A 154 -12.60 8.14 -43.35
C ALA A 154 -14.14 8.13 -43.45
N GLN A 155 -14.71 7.31 -44.33
CA GLN A 155 -16.15 7.25 -44.61
C GLN A 155 -16.85 6.07 -43.91
N SER A 156 -16.09 5.20 -43.25
CA SER A 156 -16.63 3.99 -42.64
C SER A 156 -17.26 4.24 -41.26
N ASP A 157 -18.31 3.48 -40.95
CA ASP A 157 -18.97 3.51 -39.64
C ASP A 157 -18.09 2.83 -38.60
N ARG A 158 -17.46 3.64 -37.74
CA ARG A 158 -16.54 3.20 -36.68
C ARG A 158 -17.21 3.13 -35.31
N SER A 159 -18.55 3.14 -35.26
CA SER A 159 -19.29 3.03 -34.00
C SER A 159 -19.11 1.65 -33.36
N LEU A 160 -19.18 1.60 -32.02
CA LEU A 160 -19.19 0.33 -31.27
C LEU A 160 -20.26 -0.63 -31.80
N ALA A 161 -21.44 -0.12 -32.17
CA ALA A 161 -22.53 -0.91 -32.72
C ALA A 161 -22.20 -1.51 -34.10
N ALA A 162 -21.43 -0.82 -34.95
CA ALA A 162 -20.98 -1.37 -36.23
C ALA A 162 -20.05 -2.57 -36.04
N PHE A 163 -19.05 -2.43 -35.17
CA PHE A 163 -18.12 -3.52 -34.86
C PHE A 163 -18.81 -4.69 -34.14
N GLU A 164 -19.72 -4.43 -33.20
CA GLU A 164 -20.44 -5.49 -32.49
C GLU A 164 -21.32 -6.31 -33.43
N ARG A 165 -21.93 -5.71 -34.46
CA ARG A 165 -22.69 -6.46 -35.48
C ARG A 165 -21.82 -7.49 -36.20
N VAL A 166 -20.59 -7.13 -36.55
CA VAL A 166 -19.64 -8.06 -37.21
C VAL A 166 -19.11 -9.08 -36.21
N ALA A 167 -18.77 -8.66 -34.98
CA ALA A 167 -18.31 -9.55 -33.93
C ALA A 167 -19.35 -10.62 -33.54
N ALA A 168 -20.63 -10.25 -33.46
CA ALA A 168 -21.73 -11.18 -33.21
C ALA A 168 -21.81 -12.27 -34.30
N ARG A 169 -21.68 -11.89 -35.57
CA ARG A 169 -21.61 -12.85 -36.68
C ARG A 169 -20.41 -13.80 -36.56
N MET A 170 -19.27 -13.32 -36.07
CA MET A 170 -18.09 -14.17 -35.84
C MET A 170 -18.32 -15.17 -34.69
N VAL A 171 -19.08 -14.80 -33.65
CA VAL A 171 -19.51 -15.73 -32.60
C VAL A 171 -20.42 -16.82 -33.18
N ASP A 172 -21.39 -16.44 -34.02
CA ASP A 172 -22.29 -17.38 -34.70
C ASP A 172 -21.52 -18.33 -35.63
N ALA A 173 -20.53 -17.80 -36.34
CA ALA A 173 -19.59 -18.53 -37.21
C ALA A 173 -18.57 -19.40 -36.44
N LYS A 174 -18.59 -19.41 -35.11
CA LYS A 174 -17.66 -20.19 -34.26
C LYS A 174 -16.18 -19.73 -34.34
N ALA A 175 -15.96 -18.44 -34.61
CA ALA A 175 -14.66 -17.76 -34.61
C ALA A 175 -14.54 -16.74 -33.44
N PRO A 176 -14.57 -17.17 -32.17
CA PRO A 176 -14.60 -16.27 -31.02
C PRO A 176 -13.31 -15.45 -30.83
N GLY A 177 -12.16 -15.93 -31.32
CA GLY A 177 -10.90 -15.16 -31.27
C GLY A 177 -10.98 -13.90 -32.14
N VAL A 178 -11.56 -14.04 -33.34
CA VAL A 178 -11.82 -12.94 -34.28
C VAL A 178 -12.88 -11.99 -33.73
N ALA A 179 -13.97 -12.53 -33.14
CA ALA A 179 -14.98 -11.71 -32.47
C ALA A 179 -14.38 -10.84 -31.36
N THR A 180 -13.47 -11.42 -30.56
CA THR A 180 -12.77 -10.69 -29.50
C THR A 180 -11.90 -9.57 -30.06
N ALA A 181 -11.14 -9.84 -31.12
CA ALA A 181 -10.33 -8.82 -31.80
C ALA A 181 -11.19 -7.66 -32.34
N LEU A 182 -12.32 -7.96 -32.99
CA LEU A 182 -13.25 -6.94 -33.51
C LEU A 182 -13.82 -6.04 -32.41
N ARG A 183 -14.11 -6.59 -31.22
CA ARG A 183 -14.62 -5.81 -30.07
C ARG A 183 -13.61 -4.84 -29.48
N GLN A 184 -12.31 -5.03 -29.74
CA GLN A 184 -11.26 -4.12 -29.28
C GLN A 184 -11.04 -2.92 -30.24
N LEU A 185 -11.43 -3.03 -31.51
CA LEU A 185 -11.20 -1.99 -32.52
C LEU A 185 -11.82 -0.61 -32.21
N PRO A 186 -13.02 -0.51 -31.61
CA PRO A 186 -13.58 0.79 -31.22
C PRO A 186 -12.64 1.59 -30.31
N LEU A 187 -11.85 0.93 -29.46
CA LEU A 187 -10.92 1.59 -28.53
C LEU A 187 -9.78 2.32 -29.25
N LEU A 188 -9.44 1.90 -30.48
CA LEU A 188 -8.39 2.52 -31.28
C LEU A 188 -8.84 3.85 -31.89
N THR A 189 -10.15 4.06 -32.04
CA THR A 189 -10.71 5.21 -32.79
C THR A 189 -10.56 6.55 -32.08
N SER A 190 -10.29 6.54 -30.76
CA SER A 190 -10.01 7.72 -29.94
C SER A 190 -8.55 8.16 -30.00
N HIS A 191 -7.67 7.37 -30.62
CA HIS A 191 -6.25 7.66 -30.75
C HIS A 191 -5.97 8.64 -31.91
N SER A 192 -4.93 9.47 -31.82
CA SER A 192 -4.53 10.37 -32.91
C SER A 192 -4.14 9.59 -34.18
N GLU A 193 -3.32 8.56 -34.01
CA GLU A 193 -2.90 7.58 -35.03
C GLU A 193 -3.96 6.50 -35.38
N TRP A 194 -5.25 6.71 -35.06
CA TRP A 194 -6.28 5.70 -35.28
C TRP A 194 -6.33 5.10 -36.70
N PRO A 195 -6.09 5.84 -37.82
CA PRO A 195 -6.19 5.25 -39.15
C PRO A 195 -5.16 4.14 -39.35
N ARG A 196 -3.93 4.39 -38.90
CA ARG A 196 -2.83 3.44 -38.98
C ARG A 196 -3.10 2.22 -38.12
N LEU A 197 -3.50 2.42 -36.86
CA LEU A 197 -3.78 1.33 -35.92
C LEU A 197 -4.94 0.44 -36.41
N LEU A 198 -6.02 1.06 -36.88
CA LEU A 198 -7.17 0.32 -37.42
C LEU A 198 -6.81 -0.46 -38.69
N LEU A 199 -6.05 0.14 -39.62
CA LEU A 199 -5.62 -0.52 -40.84
C LEU A 199 -4.72 -1.72 -40.56
N ARG A 200 -3.79 -1.62 -39.59
CA ARG A 200 -2.94 -2.73 -39.14
C ARG A 200 -3.79 -3.90 -38.61
N GLU A 201 -4.81 -3.61 -37.80
CA GLU A 201 -5.71 -4.64 -37.29
C GLU A 201 -6.56 -5.28 -38.40
N TYR A 202 -7.07 -4.49 -39.35
CA TYR A 202 -7.76 -5.02 -40.52
C TYR A 202 -6.85 -5.92 -41.36
N ALA A 203 -5.61 -5.50 -41.59
CA ALA A 203 -4.62 -6.26 -42.33
C ALA A 203 -4.29 -7.60 -41.65
N ARG A 204 -4.14 -7.60 -40.32
CA ARG A 204 -3.94 -8.84 -39.54
C ARG A 204 -5.14 -9.77 -39.60
N LEU A 205 -6.36 -9.24 -39.49
CA LEU A 205 -7.58 -10.04 -39.61
C LEU A 205 -7.73 -10.63 -41.02
N HIS A 206 -7.39 -9.85 -42.05
CA HIS A 206 -7.34 -10.32 -43.44
C HIS A 206 -6.29 -11.42 -43.64
N LEU A 207 -5.09 -11.26 -43.06
CA LEU A 207 -4.06 -12.30 -43.09
C LEU A 207 -4.53 -13.58 -42.40
N LEU A 208 -5.22 -13.48 -41.27
CA LEU A 208 -5.75 -14.64 -40.55
C LEU A 208 -6.84 -15.36 -41.34
N ALA A 209 -7.76 -14.62 -41.96
CA ALA A 209 -8.78 -15.18 -42.86
C ALA A 209 -8.14 -15.86 -44.07
N THR A 210 -7.14 -15.23 -44.69
CA THR A 210 -6.39 -15.80 -45.83
C THR A 210 -5.65 -17.08 -45.44
N ALA A 211 -4.99 -17.08 -44.27
CA ALA A 211 -4.28 -18.25 -43.77
C ALA A 211 -5.23 -19.42 -43.47
N HIS A 212 -6.41 -19.12 -42.92
CA HIS A 212 -7.45 -20.13 -42.68
C HIS A 212 -8.05 -20.68 -43.98
N ALA A 213 -8.31 -19.84 -44.98
CA ALA A 213 -8.77 -20.30 -46.30
C ALA A 213 -7.76 -21.23 -47.00
N ARG A 214 -6.47 -21.10 -46.66
CA ARG A 214 -5.38 -21.92 -47.21
C ARG A 214 -4.81 -22.91 -46.20
N LEU A 215 -5.55 -23.23 -45.15
CA LEU A 215 -5.05 -23.97 -43.97
C LEU A 215 -4.30 -25.25 -44.34
N GLU A 216 -4.83 -26.04 -45.26
CA GLU A 216 -4.25 -27.34 -45.67
C GLU A 216 -2.90 -27.21 -46.39
N SER A 217 -2.56 -26.02 -46.91
CA SER A 217 -1.25 -25.75 -47.54
C SER A 217 -0.18 -25.30 -46.54
N LEU A 218 -0.57 -24.99 -45.29
CA LEU A 218 0.35 -24.53 -44.25
C LEU A 218 1.00 -25.71 -43.51
N SER A 219 2.15 -25.48 -42.89
CA SER A 219 2.80 -26.47 -42.03
C SER A 219 1.88 -26.87 -40.86
N PRO A 220 1.93 -28.12 -40.35
CA PRO A 220 1.06 -28.56 -39.26
C PRO A 220 1.11 -27.66 -38.01
N ALA A 221 2.30 -27.12 -37.70
CA ALA A 221 2.48 -26.21 -36.58
C ALA A 221 1.78 -24.86 -36.81
N LEU A 222 1.89 -24.29 -38.03
CA LEU A 222 1.20 -23.05 -38.36
C LEU A 222 -0.32 -23.25 -38.50
N GLN A 223 -0.78 -24.42 -38.95
CA GLN A 223 -2.21 -24.76 -38.91
C GLN A 223 -2.77 -24.69 -37.49
N ALA A 224 -2.04 -25.22 -36.51
CA ALA A 224 -2.43 -25.16 -35.11
C ALA A 224 -2.44 -23.71 -34.57
N SER A 225 -1.44 -22.90 -34.94
CA SER A 225 -1.43 -21.46 -34.64
C SER A 225 -2.67 -20.75 -35.22
N VAL A 226 -2.97 -20.92 -36.52
CA VAL A 226 -4.14 -20.29 -37.17
C VAL A 226 -5.44 -20.70 -36.46
N ARG A 227 -5.61 -21.99 -36.15
CA ARG A 227 -6.76 -22.49 -35.38
C ARG A 227 -6.86 -21.81 -34.00
N THR A 228 -5.74 -21.67 -33.29
CA THR A 228 -5.69 -20.99 -31.99
C THR A 228 -6.15 -19.53 -32.12
N HIS A 229 -5.61 -18.78 -33.08
CA HIS A 229 -5.94 -17.36 -33.27
C HIS A 229 -7.39 -17.12 -33.75
N VAL A 230 -7.98 -18.07 -34.50
CA VAL A 230 -9.41 -18.03 -34.85
C VAL A 230 -10.30 -18.33 -33.64
N GLY A 231 -9.79 -19.07 -32.65
CA GLY A 231 -10.52 -19.43 -31.42
C GLY A 231 -11.06 -20.86 -31.41
N TYR A 232 -10.38 -21.78 -32.11
CA TYR A 232 -10.60 -23.21 -31.91
C TYR A 232 -10.11 -23.62 -30.52
N SER A 233 -10.94 -24.37 -29.81
CA SER A 233 -10.62 -24.85 -28.46
C SER A 233 -9.81 -26.14 -28.57
N THR A 234 -8.57 -26.12 -28.08
CA THR A 234 -7.77 -27.34 -27.87
C THR A 234 -8.11 -27.92 -26.50
N GLN A 235 -8.49 -29.19 -26.46
CA GLN A 235 -8.82 -29.89 -25.21
C GLN A 235 -7.55 -30.11 -24.40
N VAL A 236 -7.61 -29.85 -23.09
CA VAL A 236 -6.46 -29.99 -22.18
C VAL A 236 -5.90 -31.41 -22.20
N ASP A 237 -6.76 -32.44 -22.27
CA ASP A 237 -6.33 -33.84 -22.34
C ASP A 237 -5.50 -34.14 -23.59
N ALA A 238 -5.88 -33.57 -24.75
CA ALA A 238 -5.09 -33.70 -25.97
C ALA A 238 -3.72 -33.01 -25.85
N VAL A 239 -3.63 -31.90 -25.11
CA VAL A 239 -2.33 -31.27 -24.83
C VAL A 239 -1.49 -32.15 -23.90
N ARG A 240 -2.09 -32.86 -22.94
CA ARG A 240 -1.35 -33.81 -22.08
C ARG A 240 -0.80 -35.01 -22.84
N GLU A 241 -1.37 -35.35 -24.00
CA GLU A 241 -0.86 -36.40 -24.89
C GLU A 241 0.32 -35.93 -25.74
N GLU A 242 0.54 -34.61 -25.90
CA GLU A 242 1.71 -34.08 -26.59
C GLU A 242 3.00 -34.40 -25.81
N PRO A 243 4.16 -34.57 -26.50
CA PRO A 243 5.42 -34.86 -25.85
C PRO A 243 5.78 -33.84 -24.75
N ALA A 244 6.00 -34.36 -23.54
CA ALA A 244 6.39 -33.54 -22.41
C ALA A 244 7.84 -33.04 -22.55
N VAL A 245 8.08 -31.79 -22.18
CA VAL A 245 9.43 -31.24 -22.00
C VAL A 245 9.73 -31.21 -20.51
N ARG A 246 10.67 -32.05 -20.08
CA ARG A 246 11.20 -32.01 -18.70
C ARG A 246 12.36 -31.04 -18.62
N ASP A 247 12.29 -30.14 -17.65
CA ASP A 247 13.39 -29.24 -17.29
C ASP A 247 13.22 -28.81 -15.82
N THR A 248 14.20 -28.10 -15.29
CA THR A 248 14.05 -27.30 -14.08
C THR A 248 13.44 -25.96 -14.48
N TRP A 249 12.15 -25.79 -14.26
CA TRP A 249 11.40 -24.59 -14.65
C TRP A 249 11.52 -23.50 -13.61
N LEU A 250 12.14 -22.38 -13.98
CA LEU A 250 12.20 -21.16 -13.16
C LEU A 250 10.88 -20.40 -13.29
N VAL A 251 10.20 -20.11 -12.18
CA VAL A 251 9.05 -19.21 -12.17
C VAL A 251 9.56 -17.78 -12.11
N LEU A 252 9.47 -17.07 -13.23
CA LEU A 252 10.05 -15.74 -13.41
C LEU A 252 9.06 -14.61 -13.14
N GLY A 253 7.76 -14.84 -13.30
CA GLY A 253 6.77 -13.80 -13.04
C GLY A 253 5.35 -14.35 -13.04
N ILE A 254 4.47 -13.63 -12.34
CA ILE A 254 3.03 -13.90 -12.34
C ILE A 254 2.32 -12.55 -12.53
N ARG A 255 1.32 -12.51 -13.42
CA ARG A 255 0.47 -11.34 -13.61
C ARG A 255 -0.98 -11.79 -13.62
N THR A 256 -1.79 -11.11 -12.81
CA THR A 256 -3.23 -11.37 -12.73
C THR A 256 -3.97 -10.16 -13.27
N THR A 257 -4.82 -10.37 -14.27
CA THR A 257 -5.66 -9.32 -14.85
C THR A 257 -7.14 -9.67 -14.66
N SER A 258 -8.01 -8.66 -14.63
CA SER A 258 -9.46 -8.86 -14.68
C SER A 258 -10.03 -8.30 -15.97
N GLU A 259 -10.85 -9.11 -16.62
CA GLU A 259 -11.69 -8.70 -17.74
C GLU A 259 -13.11 -8.47 -17.25
N ASN A 260 -13.76 -7.43 -17.79
CA ASN A 260 -15.10 -7.02 -17.41
C ASN A 260 -15.24 -6.77 -15.89
N ALA A 261 -14.29 -6.05 -15.29
CA ALA A 261 -14.27 -5.73 -13.85
C ALA A 261 -15.61 -5.14 -13.33
N HIS A 262 -16.35 -4.46 -14.20
CA HIS A 262 -17.65 -3.85 -13.90
C HIS A 262 -18.84 -4.83 -13.92
N ASN A 263 -18.66 -6.09 -14.34
CA ASN A 263 -19.71 -7.10 -14.35
C ASN A 263 -19.83 -7.80 -12.99
N SER A 264 -21.02 -8.35 -12.70
CA SER A 264 -21.29 -9.10 -11.47
C SER A 264 -20.44 -10.35 -11.27
N ARG A 265 -19.78 -10.83 -12.33
CA ARG A 265 -18.79 -11.91 -12.31
C ARG A 265 -17.64 -11.59 -13.29
N PRO A 266 -16.58 -10.88 -12.85
CA PRO A 266 -15.42 -10.63 -13.69
C PRO A 266 -14.70 -11.95 -14.02
N LEU A 267 -14.02 -11.97 -15.17
CA LEU A 267 -13.14 -13.07 -15.55
C LEU A 267 -11.72 -12.68 -15.18
N TRP A 268 -11.11 -13.43 -14.27
CA TRP A 268 -9.72 -13.26 -13.85
C TRP A 268 -8.83 -14.18 -14.67
N THR A 269 -7.72 -13.65 -15.18
CA THR A 269 -6.72 -14.41 -15.91
C THR A 269 -5.38 -14.30 -15.19
N ARG A 270 -4.76 -15.44 -14.86
CA ARG A 270 -3.40 -15.51 -14.30
C ARG A 270 -2.45 -16.02 -15.38
N ARG A 271 -1.42 -15.22 -15.68
CA ARG A 271 -0.32 -15.58 -16.58
C ARG A 271 0.92 -15.86 -15.74
N VAL A 272 1.60 -16.96 -16.02
CA VAL A 272 2.82 -17.38 -15.30
C VAL A 272 3.92 -17.63 -16.33
N TRP A 273 5.00 -16.85 -16.24
CA TRP A 273 6.15 -16.99 -17.13
C TRP A 273 7.16 -17.94 -16.51
N LEU A 274 7.48 -18.99 -17.27
CA LEU A 274 8.48 -19.98 -16.90
C LEU A 274 9.62 -19.95 -17.90
N ARG A 275 10.84 -20.19 -17.42
CA ARG A 275 11.99 -20.46 -18.27
C ARG A 275 12.70 -21.73 -17.84
N GLY A 276 12.93 -22.64 -18.77
CA GLY A 276 13.71 -23.85 -18.52
C GLY A 276 15.17 -23.49 -18.22
N ARG A 277 15.71 -23.97 -17.10
CA ARG A 277 17.07 -23.67 -16.67
C ARG A 277 18.12 -24.26 -17.62
N THR A 278 17.84 -25.43 -18.19
CA THR A 278 18.76 -26.15 -19.07
C THR A 278 18.48 -25.83 -20.54
N THR A 279 17.21 -25.84 -20.92
CA THR A 279 16.79 -25.67 -22.32
C THR A 279 16.69 -24.21 -22.75
N ALA A 280 16.73 -23.27 -21.80
CA ALA A 280 16.45 -21.83 -22.00
C ALA A 280 15.06 -21.53 -22.62
N ARG A 281 14.19 -22.55 -22.77
CA ARG A 281 12.90 -22.46 -23.44
C ARG A 281 11.87 -21.75 -22.57
N TRP A 282 11.06 -20.90 -23.19
CA TRP A 282 9.92 -20.25 -22.52
C TRP A 282 8.69 -21.16 -22.47
N ALA A 283 7.98 -21.10 -21.34
CA ALA A 283 6.61 -21.59 -21.23
C ALA A 283 5.73 -20.54 -20.54
N LEU A 284 4.49 -20.40 -21.02
CA LEU A 284 3.48 -19.53 -20.47
C LEU A 284 2.28 -20.35 -20.01
N LEU A 285 2.02 -20.35 -18.71
CA LEU A 285 0.79 -20.92 -18.17
C LEU A 285 -0.28 -19.83 -18.12
N VAL A 286 -1.50 -20.20 -18.51
CA VAL A 286 -2.65 -19.27 -18.54
C VAL A 286 -3.84 -19.94 -17.88
N ASP A 287 -4.19 -19.44 -16.70
CA ASP A 287 -5.34 -19.88 -15.92
C ASP A 287 -6.47 -18.85 -16.00
N HIS A 288 -7.71 -19.32 -15.98
CA HIS A 288 -8.89 -18.46 -15.99
C HIS A 288 -9.83 -18.82 -14.82
N GLN A 289 -10.29 -17.82 -14.07
CA GLN A 289 -11.19 -17.99 -12.93
C GLN A 289 -12.34 -16.97 -12.99
N SER A 290 -13.58 -17.42 -12.82
CA SER A 290 -14.74 -16.52 -12.82
C SER A 290 -15.13 -16.08 -11.41
N GLY A 291 -15.43 -14.79 -11.23
CA GLY A 291 -15.98 -14.21 -10.01
C GLY A 291 -14.95 -13.77 -8.97
N SER A 292 -13.84 -14.49 -8.80
CA SER A 292 -12.75 -14.13 -7.87
C SER A 292 -11.36 -14.48 -8.44
N PRO A 293 -10.28 -13.78 -8.03
CA PRO A 293 -8.90 -14.10 -8.41
C PRO A 293 -8.32 -15.27 -7.59
N SER A 294 -9.14 -16.29 -7.28
CA SER A 294 -8.70 -17.45 -6.49
C SER A 294 -8.25 -18.57 -7.42
N PHE A 295 -6.96 -18.64 -7.68
CA PHE A 295 -6.36 -19.68 -8.50
C PHE A 295 -5.82 -20.84 -7.65
N PRO A 296 -5.69 -22.06 -8.21
CA PRO A 296 -5.07 -23.17 -7.50
C PRO A 296 -3.66 -22.84 -7.00
N ALA A 297 -3.33 -23.32 -5.80
CA ALA A 297 -2.03 -23.13 -5.13
C ALA A 297 -0.93 -24.08 -5.65
N ASP A 298 -1.19 -24.77 -6.76
CA ASP A 298 -0.23 -25.68 -7.38
C ASP A 298 0.95 -24.91 -7.98
N THR A 299 0.76 -23.70 -8.48
CA THR A 299 1.82 -22.93 -9.14
C THR A 299 2.80 -22.36 -8.11
N PRO A 300 4.11 -22.67 -8.21
CA PRO A 300 5.11 -22.09 -7.32
C PRO A 300 5.19 -20.57 -7.45
N PRO A 301 5.53 -19.83 -6.38
CA PRO A 301 5.65 -18.38 -6.45
C PRO A 301 6.90 -17.97 -7.27
N PRO A 302 6.93 -16.74 -7.83
CA PRO A 302 8.13 -16.20 -8.49
C PRO A 302 9.38 -16.33 -7.62
N GLY A 303 10.52 -16.63 -8.25
CA GLY A 303 11.78 -16.88 -7.54
C GLY A 303 11.96 -18.33 -7.09
N HIS A 304 11.01 -19.22 -7.40
CA HIS A 304 11.15 -20.66 -7.20
C HIS A 304 11.41 -21.40 -8.51
N GLN A 305 12.11 -22.52 -8.41
CA GLN A 305 12.33 -23.46 -9.48
C GLN A 305 11.74 -24.82 -9.13
N VAL A 306 11.36 -25.60 -10.14
CA VAL A 306 10.80 -26.94 -9.95
C VAL A 306 11.22 -27.87 -11.10
N ASP A 307 11.71 -29.07 -10.76
CA ASP A 307 11.89 -30.15 -11.75
C ASP A 307 10.53 -30.72 -12.12
N ALA A 308 10.09 -30.46 -13.35
CA ALA A 308 8.78 -30.85 -13.83
C ALA A 308 8.75 -31.03 -15.35
N GLU A 309 7.75 -31.78 -15.78
CA GLU A 309 7.30 -31.87 -17.16
C GLU A 309 6.32 -30.74 -17.48
N VAL A 310 6.42 -30.20 -18.70
CA VAL A 310 5.48 -29.23 -19.25
C VAL A 310 5.06 -29.69 -20.64
N HIS A 311 3.75 -29.64 -20.92
CA HIS A 311 3.18 -29.97 -22.23
C HIS A 311 2.72 -28.71 -22.95
N TYR A 312 3.18 -28.51 -24.18
CA TYR A 312 2.89 -27.31 -24.97
C TYR A 312 1.64 -27.48 -25.81
N TYR A 313 0.85 -26.41 -25.91
CA TYR A 313 -0.19 -26.35 -26.93
C TYR A 313 0.47 -26.35 -28.32
N PRO A 314 -0.04 -27.14 -29.28
CA PRO A 314 0.48 -27.13 -30.64
C PRO A 314 0.38 -25.74 -31.27
N ALA A 315 1.52 -25.23 -31.76
CA ALA A 315 1.65 -23.93 -32.44
C ALA A 315 2.99 -23.89 -33.18
N ALA A 316 3.14 -22.95 -34.13
CA ALA A 316 4.42 -22.71 -34.81
C ALA A 316 5.48 -22.07 -33.89
N GLY A 317 5.05 -21.24 -32.94
CA GLY A 317 5.85 -20.75 -31.80
C GLY A 317 5.25 -21.25 -30.48
N PRO A 318 5.49 -22.52 -30.07
CA PRO A 318 4.84 -23.11 -28.92
C PRO A 318 5.32 -22.45 -27.61
N LEU A 319 4.48 -21.56 -27.08
CA LEU A 319 4.70 -20.83 -25.82
C LEU A 319 3.70 -21.24 -24.73
N ARG A 320 2.41 -21.31 -25.05
CA ARG A 320 1.38 -21.68 -24.08
C ARG A 320 1.55 -23.14 -23.69
N ALA A 321 1.48 -23.43 -22.39
CA ALA A 321 1.68 -24.77 -21.88
C ALA A 321 0.85 -25.09 -20.62
N ILE A 322 0.89 -26.34 -20.19
CA ILE A 322 0.31 -26.84 -18.93
C ILE A 322 1.32 -27.68 -18.16
N TRP A 323 1.17 -27.75 -16.83
CA TRP A 323 1.95 -28.65 -15.98
C TRP A 323 1.66 -30.13 -16.30
N GLY A 324 2.73 -30.90 -16.47
CA GLY A 324 2.75 -32.36 -16.44
C GLY A 324 3.15 -32.89 -15.06
N THR A 325 3.91 -33.99 -15.04
CA THR A 325 4.42 -34.62 -13.81
C THR A 325 5.46 -33.73 -13.12
N ARG A 326 5.37 -33.59 -11.80
CA ARG A 326 6.41 -32.96 -10.98
C ARG A 326 7.30 -34.01 -10.36
N HIS A 327 8.61 -33.79 -10.45
CA HIS A 327 9.64 -34.72 -9.98
C HIS A 327 10.32 -34.24 -8.68
N ALA A 328 10.14 -32.97 -8.31
CA ALA A 328 10.63 -32.39 -7.07
C ALA A 328 9.65 -31.38 -6.44
N MET A 329 9.86 -31.06 -5.16
CA MET A 329 9.20 -29.93 -4.52
C MET A 329 9.82 -28.61 -5.02
N PRO A 330 9.02 -27.53 -5.15
CA PRO A 330 9.56 -26.24 -5.53
C PRO A 330 10.55 -25.70 -4.49
N GLU A 331 11.65 -25.13 -4.95
CA GLU A 331 12.71 -24.55 -4.11
C GLU A 331 13.11 -23.15 -4.62
N PRO A 332 13.57 -22.23 -3.77
CA PRO A 332 14.01 -20.91 -4.21
C PRO A 332 15.29 -21.01 -5.07
N PHE A 333 15.39 -20.22 -6.14
CA PHE A 333 16.62 -20.06 -6.91
C PHE A 333 17.30 -18.72 -6.61
N THR A 334 18.63 -18.71 -6.67
CA THR A 334 19.46 -17.52 -6.38
C THR A 334 20.23 -17.01 -7.60
N THR A 335 20.06 -17.64 -8.76
CA THR A 335 20.74 -17.27 -10.02
C THR A 335 19.82 -17.49 -11.22
N LEU A 336 19.93 -16.63 -12.24
CA LEU A 336 19.36 -16.88 -13.57
C LEU A 336 20.36 -17.60 -14.48
N PRO A 337 19.91 -18.39 -15.47
CA PRO A 337 20.80 -19.05 -16.43
C PRO A 337 21.46 -18.02 -17.33
N ARG A 338 22.79 -18.03 -17.39
CA ARG A 338 23.60 -17.32 -18.40
C ARG A 338 24.20 -18.35 -19.34
N THR A 339 23.39 -18.99 -20.20
CA THR A 339 23.91 -20.05 -21.07
C THR A 339 24.14 -19.46 -22.46
N ILE A 340 25.37 -19.50 -22.98
CA ILE A 340 25.61 -19.27 -24.42
C ILE A 340 25.19 -20.57 -25.10
N VAL A 341 24.03 -20.59 -25.77
CA VAL A 341 23.60 -21.74 -26.58
C VAL A 341 23.68 -21.33 -28.04
N GLU A 342 24.43 -22.11 -28.84
CA GLU A 342 24.43 -21.98 -30.30
C GLU A 342 22.98 -22.11 -30.82
N PRO A 343 22.47 -21.16 -31.61
CA PRO A 343 21.11 -21.23 -32.11
C PRO A 343 20.94 -22.47 -33.01
N VAL A 344 20.01 -23.35 -32.64
CA VAL A 344 19.56 -24.45 -33.51
C VAL A 344 18.63 -23.86 -34.56
N VAL A 345 19.22 -23.32 -35.63
CA VAL A 345 18.47 -23.02 -36.86
C VAL A 345 18.23 -24.36 -37.57
N PRO A 346 16.99 -24.77 -37.86
CA PRO A 346 16.77 -25.91 -38.74
C PRO A 346 17.33 -25.56 -40.12
N ARG A 347 18.40 -26.26 -40.51
CA ARG A 347 19.04 -26.09 -41.83
C ARG A 347 17.99 -26.35 -42.90
N SER A 348 17.58 -25.31 -43.62
CA SER A 348 16.90 -25.49 -44.89
C SER A 348 17.95 -25.90 -45.91
N ASP A 349 17.83 -27.11 -46.42
CA ASP A 349 18.58 -27.55 -47.60
C ASP A 349 18.14 -26.74 -48.81
N SER A 350 18.79 -25.61 -49.06
CA SER A 350 18.79 -24.97 -50.37
C SER A 350 20.10 -24.22 -50.55
N SER A 351 20.91 -24.73 -51.48
CA SER A 351 22.13 -24.10 -51.97
C SER A 351 21.78 -22.82 -52.72
N THR A 352 22.06 -21.64 -52.14
CA THR A 352 22.65 -20.46 -52.81
C THR A 352 22.71 -19.28 -51.82
N GLY A 353 23.91 -18.75 -51.58
CA GLY A 353 24.16 -17.50 -50.84
C GLY A 353 24.70 -17.70 -49.43
N THR A 354 26.01 -17.85 -49.29
CA THR A 354 26.72 -17.79 -48.01
C THR A 354 26.68 -16.37 -47.47
N VAL A 355 25.84 -16.11 -46.48
CA VAL A 355 26.01 -15.01 -45.53
C VAL A 355 26.74 -15.61 -44.33
N ASP A 356 27.97 -15.17 -44.07
CA ASP A 356 28.72 -15.54 -42.86
C ASP A 356 27.97 -15.01 -41.63
N LEU A 357 27.18 -15.86 -40.98
CA LEU A 357 26.41 -15.59 -39.75
C LEU A 357 27.15 -16.09 -38.50
N ALA A 358 28.44 -16.40 -38.58
CA ALA A 358 29.16 -17.15 -37.56
C ALA A 358 29.96 -16.32 -36.54
N GLU A 359 30.03 -14.98 -36.65
CA GLU A 359 30.87 -14.16 -35.73
C GLU A 359 30.10 -13.36 -34.65
N ASP A 360 28.77 -13.20 -34.72
CA ASP A 360 28.00 -12.36 -33.77
C ASP A 360 26.93 -13.15 -32.99
N ILE A 361 27.31 -14.16 -32.21
CA ILE A 361 26.37 -14.77 -31.25
C ILE A 361 26.27 -13.86 -30.03
N ALA A 362 25.27 -12.97 -30.03
CA ALA A 362 24.98 -12.11 -28.90
C ALA A 362 24.73 -12.95 -27.62
N PRO A 363 25.27 -12.53 -26.46
CA PRO A 363 25.11 -13.30 -25.22
C PRO A 363 23.63 -13.41 -24.86
N GLN A 364 23.20 -14.60 -24.38
CA GLN A 364 21.83 -14.77 -23.91
C GLN A 364 21.52 -13.76 -22.80
N GLY A 365 20.36 -13.11 -22.93
CA GLY A 365 19.96 -12.02 -22.05
C GLY A 365 20.35 -10.64 -22.54
N SER A 366 21.02 -10.51 -23.69
CA SER A 366 21.20 -9.22 -24.36
C SER A 366 19.93 -8.76 -25.09
N ILE A 367 19.83 -7.46 -25.36
CA ILE A 367 18.78 -6.84 -26.17
C ILE A 367 18.78 -7.44 -27.57
N ALA A 368 19.96 -7.58 -28.20
CA ALA A 368 20.08 -8.15 -29.54
C ALA A 368 19.60 -9.61 -29.59
N ALA A 369 19.96 -10.44 -28.60
CA ALA A 369 19.49 -11.83 -28.52
C ALA A 369 17.97 -11.90 -28.32
N ALA A 370 17.41 -11.04 -27.48
CA ALA A 370 15.96 -10.98 -27.24
C ALA A 370 15.17 -10.57 -28.49
N LEU A 371 15.64 -9.55 -29.22
CA LEU A 371 15.04 -9.13 -30.49
C LEU A 371 15.14 -10.22 -31.56
N THR A 372 16.27 -10.93 -31.63
CA THR A 372 16.45 -12.06 -32.56
C THR A 372 15.50 -13.21 -32.25
N GLU A 373 15.34 -13.57 -30.97
CA GLU A 373 14.41 -14.61 -30.54
C GLU A 373 12.95 -14.23 -30.88
N GLN A 374 12.59 -12.98 -30.64
CA GLN A 374 11.26 -12.45 -30.97
C GLN A 374 11.01 -12.41 -32.48
N ALA A 375 12.00 -12.01 -33.29
CA ALA A 375 11.90 -12.02 -34.75
C ALA A 375 11.72 -13.45 -35.29
N ALA A 376 12.45 -14.43 -34.76
CA ALA A 376 12.29 -15.83 -35.11
C ALA A 376 10.89 -16.36 -34.74
N ALA A 377 10.38 -16.03 -33.54
CA ALA A 377 9.04 -16.40 -33.11
C ALA A 377 7.96 -15.78 -34.00
N LEU A 378 8.09 -14.48 -34.34
CA LEU A 378 7.16 -13.79 -35.24
C LEU A 378 7.22 -14.33 -36.68
N GLY A 379 8.41 -14.73 -37.14
CA GLY A 379 8.57 -15.39 -38.44
C GLY A 379 7.88 -16.76 -38.49
N ALA A 380 7.86 -17.50 -37.38
CA ALA A 380 7.15 -18.77 -37.27
C ALA A 380 5.62 -18.59 -37.14
N ASP A 381 5.18 -17.61 -36.35
CA ASP A 381 3.76 -17.27 -36.15
C ASP A 381 3.54 -15.74 -36.29
N PRO A 382 3.09 -15.25 -37.46
CA PRO A 382 2.93 -13.81 -37.72
C PRO A 382 1.80 -13.16 -36.91
N PHE A 383 0.97 -13.97 -36.24
CA PHE A 383 -0.18 -13.49 -35.47
C PHE A 383 0.13 -13.24 -34.00
N LEU A 384 1.34 -13.57 -33.53
CA LEU A 384 1.79 -13.27 -32.17
C LEU A 384 1.59 -11.79 -31.85
N ARG A 385 1.27 -11.48 -30.60
CA ARG A 385 1.02 -10.09 -30.12
C ARG A 385 2.12 -9.60 -29.20
N SER A 386 2.71 -10.52 -28.45
CA SER A 386 3.81 -10.29 -27.55
C SER A 386 4.71 -11.52 -27.48
N TRP A 387 5.95 -11.32 -27.04
CA TRP A 387 6.90 -12.40 -26.79
C TRP A 387 7.59 -12.16 -25.43
N PRO A 388 7.80 -13.18 -24.59
CA PRO A 388 8.53 -13.02 -23.34
C PRO A 388 10.00 -12.69 -23.61
N VAL A 389 10.55 -11.82 -22.77
CA VAL A 389 11.94 -11.39 -22.83
C VAL A 389 12.55 -11.46 -21.44
N LEU A 390 13.79 -11.93 -21.35
CA LEU A 390 14.64 -11.78 -20.18
C LEU A 390 15.88 -11.01 -20.61
N LEU A 391 16.03 -9.80 -20.09
CA LEU A 391 17.24 -9.00 -20.25
C LEU A 391 18.09 -9.12 -18.99
N SER A 392 19.40 -9.19 -19.14
CA SER A 392 20.35 -9.28 -18.03
C SER A 392 21.24 -8.05 -18.01
N GLU A 393 21.58 -7.58 -16.80
CA GLU A 393 22.48 -6.43 -16.63
C GLU A 393 22.00 -5.15 -17.34
N VAL A 394 20.70 -4.87 -17.29
CA VAL A 394 20.11 -3.65 -17.84
C VAL A 394 19.81 -2.61 -16.77
N VAL A 395 19.93 -1.33 -17.12
CA VAL A 395 19.61 -0.20 -16.25
C VAL A 395 18.35 0.49 -16.76
N PRO A 396 17.31 0.67 -15.92
CA PRO A 396 16.17 1.51 -16.28
C PRO A 396 16.57 2.98 -16.28
N VAL A 397 16.35 3.63 -17.41
CA VAL A 397 16.66 5.05 -17.62
C VAL A 397 15.41 5.79 -18.10
N ARG A 398 15.30 7.05 -17.71
CA ARG A 398 14.31 7.99 -18.25
C ARG A 398 15.03 9.06 -19.08
N GLY A 399 15.08 8.85 -20.39
CA GLY A 399 15.67 9.78 -21.36
C GLY A 399 14.64 10.73 -21.98
N GLU A 400 15.07 11.52 -22.96
CA GLU A 400 14.19 12.41 -23.75
C GLU A 400 13.11 11.62 -24.52
N ASP A 401 13.49 10.43 -25.00
CA ASP A 401 12.63 9.51 -25.74
C ASP A 401 11.70 8.67 -24.85
N GLY A 402 11.75 8.89 -23.53
CA GLY A 402 10.91 8.21 -22.54
C GLY A 402 11.66 7.17 -21.74
N TRP A 403 10.94 6.15 -21.28
CA TRP A 403 11.53 5.08 -20.45
C TRP A 403 12.20 4.03 -21.32
N GLN A 404 13.42 3.66 -20.95
CA GLN A 404 14.25 2.69 -21.67
C GLN A 404 14.95 1.75 -20.69
N LEU A 405 15.29 0.55 -21.15
CA LEU A 405 16.27 -0.33 -20.51
C LEU A 405 17.55 -0.30 -21.33
N VAL A 406 18.66 0.01 -20.68
CA VAL A 406 19.94 0.26 -21.32
C VAL A 406 20.95 -0.80 -20.88
N GLU A 407 21.63 -1.42 -21.83
CA GLU A 407 22.76 -2.33 -21.59
C GLU A 407 24.09 -1.58 -21.50
N ASP A 408 25.12 -2.22 -20.94
CA ASP A 408 26.46 -1.62 -20.75
C ASP A 408 27.06 -1.02 -22.04
N GLY A 409 26.72 -1.58 -23.22
CA GLY A 409 27.13 -1.07 -24.53
C GLY A 409 26.38 0.18 -25.02
N GLY A 410 25.38 0.68 -24.28
CA GLY A 410 24.51 1.80 -24.65
C GLY A 410 23.28 1.38 -25.47
N ASP A 411 23.20 0.12 -25.90
CA ASP A 411 22.02 -0.44 -26.56
C ASP A 411 20.79 -0.32 -25.65
N ALA A 412 19.69 0.16 -26.21
CA ALA A 412 18.50 0.49 -25.45
C ALA A 412 17.21 -0.07 -26.06
N LEU A 413 16.32 -0.56 -25.19
CA LEU A 413 14.95 -0.93 -25.56
C LEU A 413 13.93 -0.01 -24.89
N PRO A 414 12.93 0.51 -25.63
CA PRO A 414 11.86 1.29 -25.05
C PRO A 414 11.00 0.43 -24.11
N VAL A 415 10.62 1.02 -22.99
CA VAL A 415 9.69 0.44 -22.00
C VAL A 415 8.30 1.02 -22.24
N SER A 416 7.32 0.14 -22.36
CA SER A 416 5.92 0.55 -22.47
C SER A 416 5.42 1.11 -21.15
N ILE A 417 4.73 2.25 -21.21
CA ILE A 417 4.11 2.94 -20.06
C ILE A 417 2.59 2.84 -20.08
N ALA A 418 2.01 1.95 -20.88
CA ALA A 418 0.56 1.79 -21.01
C ALA A 418 -0.11 1.45 -19.67
N ASP A 419 0.60 0.68 -18.83
CA ASP A 419 0.16 0.31 -17.48
C ASP A 419 0.62 1.31 -16.40
N GLY A 420 1.32 2.39 -16.80
CA GLY A 420 1.91 3.44 -15.96
C GLY A 420 3.45 3.48 -16.02
N GLU A 421 4.06 4.48 -15.40
CA GLU A 421 5.52 4.66 -15.43
C GLU A 421 6.24 3.66 -14.48
N PRO A 422 7.37 3.05 -14.90
CA PRO A 422 8.05 1.97 -14.17
C PRO A 422 8.92 2.44 -12.99
N TRP A 423 8.42 3.37 -12.17
CA TRP A 423 9.16 3.94 -11.02
C TRP A 423 9.59 2.90 -9.99
N ARG A 424 8.81 1.83 -9.83
CA ARG A 424 9.17 0.70 -8.95
C ARG A 424 10.44 -0.01 -9.43
N LEU A 425 10.59 -0.18 -10.76
CA LEU A 425 11.79 -0.75 -11.36
C LEU A 425 13.00 0.18 -11.19
N LEU A 426 12.82 1.49 -11.40
CA LEU A 426 13.89 2.47 -11.17
C LEU A 426 14.34 2.47 -9.70
N GLY A 427 13.41 2.51 -8.74
CA GLY A 427 13.72 2.46 -7.31
C GLY A 427 14.42 1.17 -6.88
N LEU A 428 14.00 0.04 -7.45
CA LEU A 428 14.62 -1.26 -7.22
C LEU A 428 16.05 -1.33 -7.79
N SER A 429 16.31 -0.74 -8.97
CA SER A 429 17.65 -0.69 -9.56
C SER A 429 18.59 0.30 -8.84
N GLY A 430 18.07 1.46 -8.40
CA GLY A 430 18.91 2.57 -7.94
C GLY A 430 19.87 3.10 -9.01
N GLY A 431 19.59 2.86 -10.30
CA GLY A 431 20.52 3.14 -11.40
C GLY A 431 21.58 2.07 -11.63
N HIS A 432 21.56 0.96 -10.89
CA HIS A 432 22.48 -0.17 -11.10
C HIS A 432 21.87 -1.23 -12.04
N PRO A 433 22.71 -2.04 -12.72
CA PRO A 433 22.24 -3.14 -13.56
C PRO A 433 21.37 -4.14 -12.79
N VAL A 434 20.27 -4.56 -13.41
CA VAL A 434 19.35 -5.57 -12.91
C VAL A 434 18.92 -6.49 -14.07
N SER A 435 18.48 -7.71 -13.77
CA SER A 435 17.81 -8.53 -14.80
C SER A 435 16.32 -8.25 -14.79
N VAL A 436 15.74 -8.04 -15.97
CA VAL A 436 14.33 -7.70 -16.15
C VAL A 436 13.65 -8.76 -17.00
N VAL A 437 12.54 -9.28 -16.50
CA VAL A 437 11.61 -10.15 -17.21
C VAL A 437 10.43 -9.29 -17.66
N GLY A 438 10.10 -9.36 -18.94
CA GLY A 438 8.98 -8.60 -19.49
C GLY A 438 8.37 -9.26 -20.70
N GLU A 439 7.38 -8.60 -21.29
CA GLU A 439 6.80 -8.97 -22.57
C GLU A 439 7.10 -7.89 -23.60
N TRP A 440 7.77 -8.26 -24.69
CA TRP A 440 7.95 -7.36 -25.82
C TRP A 440 6.64 -7.21 -26.58
N THR A 441 6.19 -5.98 -26.77
CA THR A 441 4.97 -5.63 -27.49
C THR A 441 5.27 -4.61 -28.59
N VAL A 442 4.27 -4.25 -29.38
CA VAL A 442 4.39 -3.18 -30.38
C VAL A 442 4.68 -1.80 -29.78
N ASP A 443 4.33 -1.60 -28.50
CA ASP A 443 4.52 -0.34 -27.78
C ASP A 443 5.81 -0.33 -26.94
N GLY A 444 6.63 -1.39 -27.04
CA GLY A 444 7.85 -1.59 -26.26
C GLY A 444 7.74 -2.73 -25.25
N LEU A 445 8.76 -2.85 -24.40
CA LEU A 445 8.83 -3.88 -23.36
C LEU A 445 7.90 -3.53 -22.19
N VAL A 446 6.99 -4.43 -21.84
CA VAL A 446 6.16 -4.33 -20.62
C VAL A 446 6.86 -5.11 -19.49
N PRO A 447 7.40 -4.44 -18.45
CA PRO A 447 8.08 -5.13 -17.36
C PRO A 447 7.09 -5.95 -16.52
N VAL A 448 7.49 -7.17 -16.16
CA VAL A 448 6.71 -8.09 -15.32
C VAL A 448 7.40 -8.27 -13.97
N ALA A 449 8.67 -8.62 -13.99
CA ALA A 449 9.45 -8.86 -12.78
C ALA A 449 10.91 -8.46 -12.98
N ALA A 450 11.62 -8.19 -11.89
CA ALA A 450 13.05 -7.96 -11.90
C ALA A 450 13.73 -8.88 -10.88
N PHE A 451 14.94 -9.34 -11.23
CA PHE A 451 15.77 -10.15 -10.35
C PHE A 451 16.89 -9.30 -9.78
N THR A 452 16.89 -9.14 -8.45
CA THR A 452 17.91 -8.37 -7.73
C THR A 452 18.23 -9.05 -6.40
N ALA A 453 19.49 -9.03 -5.98
CA ALA A 453 19.92 -9.59 -4.69
C ALA A 453 19.37 -11.00 -4.43
N ALA A 454 19.47 -11.89 -5.43
CA ALA A 454 18.96 -13.26 -5.37
C ALA A 454 17.44 -13.41 -5.14
N SER A 455 16.64 -12.39 -5.47
CA SER A 455 15.19 -12.40 -5.30
C SER A 455 14.45 -11.89 -6.53
N MET A 456 13.34 -12.55 -6.89
CA MET A 456 12.40 -12.05 -7.88
C MET A 456 11.43 -11.07 -7.24
N VAL A 457 11.34 -9.87 -7.81
CA VAL A 457 10.45 -8.80 -7.38
C VAL A 457 9.48 -8.50 -8.51
N ASP A 458 8.18 -8.55 -8.21
CA ASP A 458 7.15 -8.07 -9.13
C ASP A 458 7.32 -6.56 -9.33
N VAL A 459 7.51 -6.14 -10.58
CA VAL A 459 7.62 -4.72 -10.98
C VAL A 459 6.49 -4.30 -11.90
N SER A 460 5.46 -5.14 -12.03
CA SER A 460 4.26 -4.78 -12.77
C SER A 460 3.64 -3.52 -12.16
N VAL A 461 3.17 -2.65 -13.04
CA VAL A 461 2.64 -1.36 -12.64
C VAL A 461 1.19 -1.58 -12.16
N ALA A 462 0.94 -1.31 -10.88
CA ALA A 462 -0.40 -1.37 -10.30
C ALA A 462 -1.05 0.02 -10.30
N GLU A 463 -2.28 0.05 -10.81
CA GLU A 463 -3.27 1.14 -10.88
C GLU A 463 -3.05 2.22 -11.96
N SER A 464 -3.63 1.89 -13.11
CA SER A 464 -3.95 2.73 -14.26
C SER A 464 -4.55 4.09 -13.91
N ASN A 465 -3.99 5.15 -14.49
CA ASN A 465 -4.73 6.11 -15.30
C ASN A 465 -3.75 6.91 -16.16
N SER A 466 -3.15 6.26 -17.15
CA SER A 466 -2.52 6.96 -18.27
C SER A 466 -2.90 6.27 -19.57
N ASN A 467 -4.02 6.71 -20.16
CA ASN A 467 -4.34 6.50 -21.57
C ASN A 467 -3.39 7.33 -22.46
N GLN A 468 -2.08 7.17 -22.27
CA GLN A 468 -1.07 7.65 -23.19
C GLN A 468 -0.33 6.44 -23.72
N VAL A 469 -0.95 5.80 -24.71
CA VAL A 469 -0.22 4.98 -25.68
C VAL A 469 0.63 5.98 -26.47
N ARG A 470 1.94 6.00 -26.21
CA ARG A 470 2.87 6.62 -27.17
C ARG A 470 2.83 5.75 -28.44
N ALA A 471 2.93 6.41 -29.59
CA ALA A 471 2.98 5.74 -30.88
C ALA A 471 4.05 4.63 -30.84
N GLY A 472 3.62 3.37 -30.90
CA GLY A 472 4.51 2.22 -31.05
C GLY A 472 5.45 2.41 -32.24
N VAL A 473 6.53 1.60 -32.28
CA VAL A 473 7.67 1.65 -33.22
C VAL A 473 7.33 2.39 -34.51
N ALA A 474 8.03 3.50 -34.77
CA ALA A 474 7.84 4.33 -35.95
C ALA A 474 7.92 3.47 -37.21
N ASP A 475 6.76 3.21 -37.84
CA ASP A 475 6.67 2.46 -39.08
C ASP A 475 6.97 3.42 -40.24
N ALA A 476 8.26 3.72 -40.39
CA ALA A 476 8.78 4.46 -41.53
C ALA A 476 8.43 3.68 -42.80
N GLY A 477 7.42 4.14 -43.53
CA GLY A 477 7.02 3.53 -44.80
C GLY A 477 5.53 3.35 -45.05
N SER A 478 4.67 3.42 -44.02
CA SER A 478 3.23 3.15 -44.18
C SER A 478 2.36 4.37 -44.47
N ALA A 479 2.91 5.58 -44.51
CA ALA A 479 2.12 6.80 -44.74
C ALA A 479 1.33 6.76 -46.07
N GLY A 480 1.95 6.27 -47.16
CA GLY A 480 1.31 6.08 -48.45
C GLY A 480 0.17 5.04 -48.41
N LEU A 481 0.37 3.95 -47.66
CA LEU A 481 -0.63 2.89 -47.47
C LEU A 481 -1.82 3.39 -46.63
N VAL A 482 -1.55 4.13 -45.56
CA VAL A 482 -2.59 4.72 -44.69
C VAL A 482 -3.39 5.78 -45.43
N SER A 483 -2.74 6.63 -46.23
CA SER A 483 -3.41 7.63 -47.06
C SER A 483 -4.37 6.98 -48.05
N ALA A 484 -3.93 5.94 -48.76
CA ALA A 484 -4.78 5.20 -49.69
C ALA A 484 -5.96 4.51 -49.00
N ALA A 485 -5.74 3.94 -47.81
CA ALA A 485 -6.83 3.37 -47.01
C ALA A 485 -7.81 4.43 -46.50
N LEU A 486 -7.35 5.63 -46.12
CA LEU A 486 -8.21 6.73 -45.66
C LEU A 486 -9.15 7.24 -46.75
N VAL A 487 -8.62 7.47 -47.95
CA VAL A 487 -9.37 7.96 -49.11
C VAL A 487 -10.24 6.88 -49.76
N GLY A 488 -9.76 5.63 -49.71
CA GLY A 488 -10.37 4.45 -50.32
C GLY A 488 -9.67 4.05 -51.61
N THR A 489 -9.41 2.75 -51.78
CA THR A 489 -8.71 2.23 -52.98
C THR A 489 -9.51 2.36 -54.27
N ALA A 490 -10.81 2.68 -54.20
CA ALA A 490 -11.62 3.04 -55.37
C ALA A 490 -11.28 4.44 -55.94
N ARG A 491 -10.61 5.29 -55.15
CA ARG A 491 -10.34 6.70 -55.49
C ARG A 491 -8.86 7.05 -55.57
N GLY A 492 -7.97 6.11 -55.27
CA GLY A 492 -6.52 6.31 -55.32
C GLY A 492 -5.75 5.00 -55.23
N VAL A 493 -4.52 5.01 -55.74
CA VAL A 493 -3.59 3.87 -55.68
C VAL A 493 -2.67 4.04 -54.47
N ALA A 494 -2.34 2.94 -53.80
CA ALA A 494 -1.42 2.94 -52.68
C ALA A 494 0.00 3.27 -53.13
N ASP A 495 0.61 4.28 -52.53
CA ASP A 495 2.04 4.56 -52.69
C ASP A 495 2.84 3.58 -51.83
N THR A 496 3.63 2.73 -52.49
CA THR A 496 4.46 1.70 -51.88
C THR A 496 5.95 2.09 -51.81
N SER A 497 6.31 3.31 -52.21
CA SER A 497 7.71 3.76 -52.23
C SER A 497 8.42 3.71 -50.87
N GLY A 498 7.65 3.81 -49.78
CA GLY A 498 8.16 3.70 -48.40
C GLY A 498 8.21 2.28 -47.83
N VAL A 499 7.70 1.27 -48.53
CA VAL A 499 7.65 -0.11 -48.04
C VAL A 499 9.05 -0.73 -47.98
N GLY A 500 9.34 -1.51 -46.93
CA GLY A 500 10.66 -2.12 -46.76
C GLY A 500 11.04 -3.02 -47.94
N GLY A 501 12.32 -3.04 -48.34
CA GLY A 501 12.80 -3.75 -49.52
C GLY A 501 12.33 -5.22 -49.65
N PRO A 502 12.43 -6.05 -48.58
CA PRO A 502 11.90 -7.42 -48.60
C PRO A 502 10.38 -7.50 -48.81
N VAL A 503 9.63 -6.56 -48.24
CA VAL A 503 8.18 -6.49 -48.41
C VAL A 503 7.83 -6.05 -49.84
N ALA A 504 8.52 -5.03 -50.37
CA ALA A 504 8.37 -4.57 -51.75
C ALA A 504 8.63 -5.70 -52.77
N ALA A 505 9.67 -6.50 -52.55
CA ALA A 505 9.97 -7.68 -53.37
C ALA A 505 8.87 -8.76 -53.27
N ALA A 506 8.34 -9.01 -52.08
CA ALA A 506 7.27 -9.98 -51.88
C ALA A 506 5.95 -9.57 -52.55
N VAL A 507 5.60 -8.28 -52.50
CA VAL A 507 4.34 -7.78 -53.08
C VAL A 507 4.40 -7.56 -54.59
N ALA A 508 5.58 -7.43 -55.18
CA ALA A 508 5.75 -7.21 -56.62
C ALA A 508 5.14 -8.32 -57.50
N GLY A 509 5.00 -9.54 -56.97
CA GLY A 509 4.39 -10.68 -57.65
C GLY A 509 2.90 -10.90 -57.33
N PHE A 510 2.26 -10.02 -56.57
CA PHE A 510 0.85 -10.19 -56.21
C PHE A 510 -0.06 -9.52 -57.25
N GLU A 511 -1.12 -10.23 -57.64
CA GLU A 511 -2.21 -9.73 -58.49
C GLU A 511 -3.56 -9.90 -57.77
N GLY A 512 -4.51 -8.98 -57.99
CA GLY A 512 -5.86 -9.09 -57.43
C GLY A 512 -6.56 -7.76 -57.16
N ASP A 513 -7.66 -7.81 -56.40
CA ASP A 513 -8.43 -6.65 -55.95
C ASP A 513 -7.54 -5.64 -55.17
N PRO A 514 -7.57 -4.34 -55.51
CA PRO A 514 -6.72 -3.34 -54.87
C PRO A 514 -6.88 -3.23 -53.35
N ALA A 515 -8.09 -3.44 -52.80
CA ALA A 515 -8.30 -3.38 -51.35
C ALA A 515 -7.66 -4.57 -50.64
N ALA A 516 -7.81 -5.78 -51.18
CA ALA A 516 -7.12 -6.97 -50.68
C ALA A 516 -5.59 -6.83 -50.77
N MET A 517 -5.10 -6.27 -51.89
CA MET A 517 -3.67 -5.99 -52.10
C MET A 517 -3.09 -5.04 -51.05
N LEU A 518 -3.83 -3.97 -50.73
CA LEU A 518 -3.43 -3.03 -49.70
C LEU A 518 -3.36 -3.72 -48.32
N LEU A 519 -4.39 -4.49 -47.95
CA LEU A 519 -4.41 -5.25 -46.68
C LEU A 519 -3.25 -6.25 -46.58
N ARG A 520 -2.91 -6.97 -47.66
CA ARG A 520 -1.75 -7.89 -47.70
C ARG A 520 -0.44 -7.15 -47.52
N THR A 521 -0.26 -6.03 -48.23
CA THR A 521 0.94 -5.21 -48.15
C THR A 521 1.15 -4.68 -46.73
N VAL A 522 0.08 -4.17 -46.10
CA VAL A 522 0.13 -3.70 -44.71
C VAL A 522 0.42 -4.84 -43.75
N ALA A 523 -0.14 -6.04 -43.94
CA ALA A 523 0.13 -7.18 -43.07
C ALA A 523 1.60 -7.61 -43.10
N LEU A 524 2.21 -7.65 -44.29
CA LEU A 524 3.64 -7.94 -44.46
C LEU A 524 4.52 -6.83 -43.89
N GLN A 525 4.19 -5.57 -44.16
CA GLN A 525 4.91 -4.42 -43.59
C GLN A 525 4.82 -4.40 -42.06
N ASP A 526 3.66 -4.73 -41.48
CA ASP A 526 3.50 -4.84 -40.02
C ASP A 526 4.41 -5.93 -39.42
N CYS A 527 4.44 -7.11 -40.03
CA CYS A 527 5.31 -8.20 -39.58
C CYS A 527 6.79 -7.81 -39.71
N PHE A 528 7.16 -7.18 -40.82
CA PHE A 528 8.52 -6.71 -41.08
C PHE A 528 8.94 -5.64 -40.06
N ALA A 529 8.12 -4.62 -39.82
CA ALA A 529 8.42 -3.56 -38.85
C ALA A 529 8.51 -4.08 -37.41
N ARG A 530 7.71 -5.10 -37.06
CA ARG A 530 7.70 -5.69 -35.71
C ARG A 530 8.82 -6.70 -35.46
N GLY A 531 9.31 -7.38 -36.50
CA GLY A 531 10.44 -8.31 -36.40
C GLY A 531 11.79 -7.67 -36.71
N GLY A 532 11.80 -6.55 -37.44
CA GLY A 532 13.00 -5.78 -37.81
C GLY A 532 13.36 -4.66 -36.85
N VAL A 533 12.89 -4.73 -35.60
CA VAL A 533 13.26 -3.75 -34.57
C VAL A 533 14.74 -3.93 -34.24
N THR A 534 15.49 -2.83 -34.21
CA THR A 534 16.88 -2.77 -33.74
C THR A 534 16.96 -2.06 -32.39
N ALA A 535 18.02 -2.32 -31.64
CA ALA A 535 18.30 -1.55 -30.42
C ALA A 535 18.44 -0.05 -30.75
N GLY A 536 17.87 0.80 -29.90
CA GLY A 536 18.20 2.22 -29.88
C GLY A 536 19.50 2.47 -29.09
N ALA A 537 19.83 3.73 -28.85
CA ALA A 537 20.94 4.12 -27.99
C ALA A 537 20.45 5.06 -26.88
N ALA A 538 20.97 4.90 -25.66
CA ALA A 538 20.69 5.80 -24.55
C ALA A 538 21.87 5.87 -23.57
N GLU A 539 22.01 7.00 -22.87
CA GLU A 539 23.04 7.19 -21.84
C GLU A 539 22.52 6.82 -20.45
N PHE A 540 23.42 6.40 -19.56
CA PHE A 540 23.08 6.11 -18.17
C PHE A 540 22.75 7.38 -17.37
N SER A 541 21.85 7.24 -16.40
CA SER A 541 21.55 8.30 -15.41
C SER A 541 22.47 8.20 -14.18
N GLU A 542 22.48 9.24 -13.36
CA GLU A 542 23.18 9.25 -12.07
C GLU A 542 22.63 8.14 -11.15
N THR A 543 23.53 7.35 -10.57
CA THR A 543 23.17 6.24 -9.67
C THR A 543 22.87 6.72 -8.26
N ALA A 544 22.00 6.01 -7.54
CA ALA A 544 21.76 6.25 -6.13
C ALA A 544 23.04 6.03 -5.32
N THR A 545 23.31 6.92 -4.35
CA THR A 545 24.43 6.73 -3.42
C THR A 545 24.19 5.51 -2.53
N ASP A 546 25.26 4.75 -2.28
CA ASP A 546 25.22 3.64 -1.33
C ASP A 546 24.86 4.10 0.08
N ASP A 547 24.01 3.32 0.75
CA ASP A 547 23.57 3.57 2.12
C ASP A 547 24.19 2.51 3.03
N ALA A 548 25.18 2.92 3.83
CA ALA A 548 25.96 2.04 4.70
C ALA A 548 25.18 1.49 5.91
N ARG A 549 23.94 1.94 6.11
CA ARG A 549 23.09 1.49 7.22
C ARG A 549 22.69 0.02 7.08
N PRO A 550 22.47 -0.69 8.20
CA PRO A 550 22.03 -2.08 8.17
C PRO A 550 20.66 -2.22 7.48
N LEU A 551 20.48 -3.31 6.72
CA LEU A 551 19.19 -3.63 6.12
C LEU A 551 18.18 -4.03 7.21
N LEU A 552 16.95 -3.55 7.09
CA LEU A 552 15.84 -4.00 7.93
C LEU A 552 15.65 -5.52 7.77
N PRO A 553 15.58 -6.30 8.88
CA PRO A 553 15.38 -7.74 8.82
C PRO A 553 14.15 -8.14 8.00
N GLN A 554 14.22 -9.28 7.30
CA GLN A 554 13.16 -9.69 6.36
C GLN A 554 11.78 -9.82 7.02
N LEU A 555 11.70 -10.37 8.23
CA LEU A 555 10.44 -10.50 8.96
C LEU A 555 9.90 -9.13 9.39
N ALA A 556 10.75 -8.24 9.91
CA ALA A 556 10.36 -6.86 10.25
C ALA A 556 9.92 -6.06 9.01
N ALA A 557 10.55 -6.28 7.86
CA ALA A 557 10.16 -5.66 6.60
C ALA A 557 8.78 -6.14 6.11
N ALA A 558 8.50 -7.45 6.20
CA ALA A 558 7.18 -8.00 5.89
C ALA A 558 6.12 -7.45 6.86
N ARG A 559 6.42 -7.44 8.16
CA ARG A 559 5.56 -6.85 9.19
C ARG A 559 5.24 -5.38 8.91
N LEU A 560 6.24 -4.58 8.55
CA LEU A 560 6.03 -3.17 8.22
C LEU A 560 5.05 -3.01 7.05
N VAL A 561 5.14 -3.85 6.02
CA VAL A 561 4.20 -3.82 4.89
C VAL A 561 2.77 -4.10 5.36
N ASP A 562 2.57 -5.10 6.21
CA ASP A 562 1.26 -5.42 6.79
C ASP A 562 0.72 -4.24 7.61
N LEU A 563 1.55 -3.70 8.51
CA LEU A 563 1.20 -2.56 9.36
C LEU A 563 0.82 -1.31 8.54
N LEU A 564 1.54 -1.04 7.44
CA LEU A 564 1.25 0.08 6.54
C LEU A 564 0.00 -0.14 5.69
N THR A 565 -0.28 -1.40 5.31
CA THR A 565 -1.46 -1.77 4.53
C THR A 565 -2.72 -1.62 5.37
N ASP A 566 -2.67 -2.07 6.62
CA ASP A 566 -3.81 -2.01 7.55
C ASP A 566 -3.95 -0.66 8.27
N ASN A 567 -3.03 0.29 8.03
CA ASN A 567 -2.91 1.54 8.79
C ASN A 567 -2.95 1.26 10.31
N SER A 568 -2.12 0.32 10.72
CA SER A 568 -2.14 -0.26 12.06
C SER A 568 -1.85 0.80 13.13
N PRO A 569 -2.57 0.77 14.27
CA PRO A 569 -2.29 1.67 15.39
C PRO A 569 -0.91 1.41 16.03
N PHE A 570 -0.23 0.31 15.69
CA PHE A 570 1.09 -0.03 16.21
C PHE A 570 2.26 0.57 15.41
N LEU A 571 2.00 1.32 14.33
CA LEU A 571 3.05 1.96 13.52
C LEU A 571 3.95 2.91 14.33
N GLU A 572 3.36 3.72 15.22
CA GLU A 572 4.12 4.66 16.04
C GLU A 572 5.13 3.94 16.96
N GLU A 573 4.67 2.87 17.61
CA GLU A 573 5.52 2.03 18.47
C GLU A 573 6.57 1.29 17.65
N TRP A 574 6.19 0.71 16.51
CA TRP A 574 7.12 0.03 15.61
C TRP A 574 8.27 0.97 15.20
N PHE A 575 7.97 2.21 14.80
CA PHE A 575 8.99 3.20 14.44
C PHE A 575 9.85 3.63 15.62
N ALA A 576 9.24 3.82 16.80
CA ALA A 576 9.99 4.16 18.02
C ALA A 576 11.01 3.07 18.38
N MET A 577 10.68 1.80 18.13
CA MET A 577 11.56 0.67 18.40
C MET A 577 12.62 0.43 17.32
N ALA A 578 12.28 0.67 16.05
CA ALA A 578 13.21 0.55 14.94
C ALA A 578 14.22 1.72 14.89
N GLY A 579 13.80 2.92 15.32
CA GLY A 579 14.57 4.16 15.24
C GLY A 579 16.01 4.08 15.77
N PRO A 580 16.26 3.58 16.99
CA PRO A 580 17.61 3.49 17.56
C PRO A 580 18.59 2.60 16.78
N ARG A 581 18.10 1.70 15.92
CA ARG A 581 18.93 0.79 15.12
C ARG A 581 19.31 1.34 13.75
N ASP A 582 18.71 2.47 13.35
CA ASP A 582 18.96 3.20 12.10
C ASP A 582 19.04 2.30 10.86
N PHE A 583 18.00 1.48 10.65
CA PHE A 583 17.92 0.61 9.48
C PHE A 583 17.66 1.39 8.18
N ARG A 584 18.10 0.81 7.06
CA ARG A 584 17.57 1.12 5.72
C ARG A 584 16.61 0.03 5.25
N ALA A 585 15.59 0.41 4.50
CA ALA A 585 14.66 -0.55 3.94
C ALA A 585 15.27 -1.37 2.79
N PRO A 586 14.80 -2.60 2.55
CA PRO A 586 15.05 -3.31 1.30
C PRO A 586 14.61 -2.49 0.09
N ASP A 587 15.40 -2.51 -0.98
CA ASP A 587 15.20 -1.65 -2.16
C ASP A 587 13.81 -1.79 -2.77
N LYS A 588 13.25 -3.00 -2.76
CA LYS A 588 11.89 -3.31 -3.24
C LYS A 588 10.76 -2.58 -2.50
N LEU A 589 11.02 -2.05 -1.29
CA LEU A 589 10.05 -1.32 -0.48
C LEU A 589 10.16 0.21 -0.64
N VAL A 590 11.24 0.73 -1.24
CA VAL A 590 11.51 2.18 -1.27
C VAL A 590 10.37 2.97 -1.90
N ALA A 591 9.86 2.54 -3.07
CA ALA A 591 8.72 3.20 -3.72
C ALA A 591 7.46 3.19 -2.83
N THR A 592 7.13 2.04 -2.23
CA THR A 592 6.00 1.91 -1.31
C THR A 592 6.15 2.82 -0.09
N LEU A 593 7.36 2.96 0.46
CA LEU A 593 7.61 3.85 1.60
C LEU A 593 7.42 5.32 1.23
N LEU A 594 7.83 5.74 0.03
CA LEU A 594 7.61 7.12 -0.45
C LEU A 594 6.11 7.41 -0.65
N ASP A 595 5.36 6.49 -1.23
CA ASP A 595 3.90 6.62 -1.36
C ASP A 595 3.22 6.73 0.00
N ARG A 596 3.62 5.88 0.96
CA ARG A 596 3.11 5.94 2.33
C ARG A 596 3.54 7.20 3.06
N ALA A 597 4.76 7.71 2.85
CA ALA A 597 5.23 8.97 3.44
C ALA A 597 4.46 10.19 2.92
N LYS A 598 4.01 10.14 1.66
CA LYS A 598 3.12 11.14 1.09
C LYS A 598 1.73 11.09 1.72
N ALA A 599 1.16 9.89 1.86
CA ALA A 599 -0.21 9.68 2.36
C ALA A 599 -0.35 9.83 3.89
N LEU A 600 0.62 9.37 4.67
CA LEU A 600 0.57 9.29 6.14
C LEU A 600 1.40 10.39 6.78
N ALA A 601 0.83 11.59 6.90
CA ALA A 601 1.52 12.75 7.47
C ALA A 601 2.15 12.51 8.86
N PRO A 602 1.52 11.78 9.82
CA PRO A 602 2.13 11.52 11.14
C PRO A 602 3.39 10.66 11.10
N HIS A 603 3.56 9.81 10.08
CA HIS A 603 4.66 8.85 9.97
C HIS A 603 5.64 9.21 8.84
N ARG A 604 5.53 10.41 8.27
CA ARG A 604 6.35 10.84 7.14
C ARG A 604 7.86 10.75 7.42
N GLU A 605 8.33 11.31 8.54
CA GLU A 605 9.77 11.36 8.83
C GLU A 605 10.37 9.96 9.05
N PRO A 606 9.79 9.06 9.87
CA PRO A 606 10.30 7.70 9.99
C PRO A 606 10.33 6.91 8.68
N LEU A 607 9.32 7.09 7.82
CA LEU A 607 9.25 6.43 6.51
C LEU A 607 10.35 6.93 5.57
N LEU A 608 10.61 8.24 5.54
CA LEU A 608 11.70 8.83 4.75
C LEU A 608 13.08 8.43 5.27
N ALA A 609 13.23 8.28 6.59
CA ALA A 609 14.47 7.79 7.20
C ALA A 609 14.78 6.36 6.75
N LEU A 610 13.80 5.46 6.75
CA LEU A 610 13.96 4.09 6.25
C LEU A 610 14.22 4.03 4.74
N ALA A 611 13.53 4.87 3.96
CA ALA A 611 13.74 4.95 2.50
C ALA A 611 15.18 5.36 2.15
N GLY A 612 15.83 6.15 3.01
CA GLY A 612 17.28 6.36 2.98
C GLY A 612 17.81 7.13 1.77
N ALA A 613 19.07 6.91 1.44
CA ALA A 613 19.73 7.59 0.31
C ALA A 613 19.02 7.30 -1.01
N ARG A 614 18.68 6.02 -1.25
CA ARG A 614 17.95 5.55 -2.42
C ARG A 614 16.55 6.18 -2.54
N GLY A 615 15.83 6.29 -1.43
CA GLY A 615 14.54 6.98 -1.39
C GLY A 615 14.63 8.46 -1.72
N ARG A 616 15.65 9.17 -1.22
CA ARG A 616 15.88 10.58 -1.57
C ARG A 616 16.23 10.75 -3.04
N TRP A 617 17.13 9.92 -3.57
CA TRP A 617 17.52 9.91 -4.99
C TRP A 617 16.31 9.65 -5.91
N LEU A 618 15.47 8.67 -5.56
CA LEU A 618 14.27 8.35 -6.33
C LEU A 618 13.22 9.48 -6.24
N ALA A 619 13.02 10.03 -5.03
CA ALA A 619 12.07 11.12 -4.81
C ALA A 619 12.48 12.41 -5.53
N ALA A 620 13.77 12.69 -5.70
CA ALA A 620 14.26 13.84 -6.45
C ALA A 620 13.86 13.80 -7.94
N GLN A 621 13.76 12.60 -8.52
CA GLN A 621 13.42 12.37 -9.93
C GLN A 621 11.90 12.25 -10.16
N HIS A 622 11.15 11.73 -9.17
CA HIS A 622 9.72 11.50 -9.31
C HIS A 622 8.89 12.79 -9.12
N PRO A 623 8.06 13.21 -10.10
CA PRO A 623 7.30 14.46 -10.02
C PRO A 623 6.39 14.55 -8.80
N GLY A 624 5.81 13.43 -8.37
CA GLY A 624 4.87 13.36 -7.25
C GLY A 624 5.52 13.20 -5.87
N TRP A 625 6.82 12.91 -5.78
CA TRP A 625 7.56 12.69 -4.52
C TRP A 625 8.61 13.77 -4.27
N ARG A 626 8.90 14.63 -5.26
CA ARG A 626 9.89 15.71 -5.13
C ARG A 626 9.63 16.64 -3.94
N THR A 627 8.38 16.78 -3.52
CA THR A 627 7.99 17.55 -2.32
C THR A 627 8.34 16.88 -0.99
N LEU A 628 8.66 15.58 -1.00
CA LEU A 628 9.14 14.83 0.17
C LEU A 628 10.62 15.09 0.44
N VAL A 629 11.39 15.49 -0.58
CA VAL A 629 12.80 15.84 -0.44
C VAL A 629 12.89 17.21 0.24
N ARG A 630 13.33 17.22 1.50
CA ARG A 630 13.69 18.46 2.19
C ARG A 630 15.12 18.84 1.80
N ALA A 631 15.37 20.14 1.65
CA ALA A 631 16.72 20.65 1.59
C ALA A 631 17.46 20.28 2.90
N PRO A 632 18.70 19.78 2.83
CA PRO A 632 19.47 19.46 4.03
C PRO A 632 19.69 20.70 4.91
N ALA A 633 19.71 20.52 6.24
CA ALA A 633 19.96 21.60 7.21
C ALA A 633 21.29 22.33 7.01
N ALA A 634 22.23 21.73 6.28
CA ALA A 634 23.52 22.32 5.94
C ALA A 634 23.45 23.36 4.82
N ASP A 635 22.31 23.45 4.12
CA ASP A 635 22.14 24.43 3.05
C ASP A 635 21.70 25.79 3.63
N GLU A 636 22.67 26.67 3.86
CA GLU A 636 22.43 28.05 4.35
C GLU A 636 21.58 28.89 3.38
N SER A 637 21.47 28.48 2.11
CA SER A 637 20.63 29.19 1.13
C SER A 637 19.15 29.14 1.52
N VAL A 638 18.71 28.11 2.28
CA VAL A 638 17.34 27.99 2.80
C VAL A 638 17.03 29.13 3.78
N TRP A 639 17.97 29.53 4.63
CA TRP A 639 17.77 30.66 5.53
C TRP A 639 17.62 31.99 4.77
N SER A 640 18.37 32.12 3.68
CA SER A 640 18.47 33.35 2.88
C SER A 640 17.30 33.52 1.89
N TYR A 641 16.84 32.44 1.28
CA TYR A 641 15.88 32.47 0.15
C TYR A 641 14.62 31.60 0.37
N GLY A 642 14.58 30.82 1.46
CA GLY A 642 13.47 29.92 1.75
C GLY A 642 12.20 30.66 2.21
N ARG A 643 11.06 29.99 2.07
CA ARG A 643 9.76 30.47 2.61
C ARG A 643 9.77 30.46 4.14
N ALA A 644 8.84 31.19 4.77
CA ALA A 644 8.76 31.29 6.24
C ALA A 644 8.74 29.91 6.96
N ALA A 645 7.94 28.96 6.46
CA ALA A 645 7.86 27.61 7.03
C ALA A 645 9.18 26.81 6.86
N GLU A 646 9.87 27.00 5.73
CA GLU A 646 11.16 26.35 5.43
C GLU A 646 12.26 26.93 6.34
N ARG A 647 12.31 28.26 6.50
CA ARG A 647 13.24 28.97 7.41
C ARG A 647 13.05 28.54 8.86
N ARG A 648 11.80 28.43 9.35
CA ARG A 648 11.49 27.97 10.71
C ARG A 648 11.96 26.52 10.94
N ALA A 649 11.67 25.64 9.99
CA ALA A 649 12.09 24.24 10.07
C ALA A 649 13.62 24.10 10.07
N TRP A 650 14.30 24.86 9.21
CA TRP A 650 15.75 24.93 9.16
C TRP A 650 16.35 25.43 10.49
N LEU A 651 15.81 26.52 11.06
CA LEU A 651 16.28 27.06 12.33
C LEU A 651 16.06 26.09 13.49
N THR A 652 14.96 25.33 13.49
CA THR A 652 14.70 24.28 14.49
C THR A 652 15.73 23.15 14.40
N GLN A 653 16.09 22.73 13.19
CA GLN A 653 17.14 21.73 13.00
C GLN A 653 18.51 22.26 13.43
N LEU A 654 18.83 23.52 13.11
CA LEU A 654 20.06 24.16 13.56
C LEU A 654 20.12 24.25 15.08
N ARG A 655 19.04 24.68 15.76
CA ARG A 655 18.99 24.83 17.22
C ARG A 655 19.34 23.54 17.96
N ARG A 656 18.90 22.39 17.45
CA ARG A 656 19.20 21.07 18.04
C ARG A 656 20.64 20.63 17.86
N ARG A 657 21.30 21.07 16.78
CA ARG A 657 22.68 20.70 16.44
C ARG A 657 23.70 21.67 17.03
N ASP A 658 23.42 22.97 16.93
CA ASP A 658 24.26 24.08 17.33
C ASP A 658 23.38 25.24 17.85
N PRO A 659 23.11 25.28 19.17
CA PRO A 659 22.23 26.28 19.74
C PRO A 659 22.81 27.70 19.72
N VAL A 660 24.15 27.83 19.69
CA VAL A 660 24.84 29.12 19.62
C VAL A 660 24.67 29.72 18.23
N ALA A 661 24.97 28.95 17.18
CA ALA A 661 24.81 29.41 15.79
C ALA A 661 23.34 29.78 15.48
N ALA A 662 22.37 28.99 15.97
CA ALA A 662 20.95 29.31 15.79
C ALA A 662 20.58 30.67 16.42
N ARG A 663 21.07 30.95 17.64
CA ARG A 663 20.84 32.22 18.33
C ARG A 663 21.50 33.39 17.58
N GLU A 664 22.75 33.23 17.15
CA GLU A 664 23.49 34.28 16.45
C GLU A 664 22.84 34.66 15.12
N ILE A 665 22.42 33.66 14.33
CA ILE A 665 21.73 33.87 13.06
C ILE A 665 20.39 34.60 13.26
N LEU A 666 19.59 34.15 14.24
CA LEU A 666 18.32 34.80 14.57
C LEU A 666 18.53 36.24 15.09
N ALA A 667 19.51 36.44 15.98
CA ALA A 667 19.84 37.76 16.51
C ALA A 667 20.33 38.72 15.41
N GLY A 668 21.11 38.22 14.44
CA GLY A 668 21.63 38.97 13.31
C GLY A 668 20.56 39.37 12.29
N SER A 669 19.48 38.58 12.14
CA SER A 669 18.37 38.91 11.25
C SER A 669 17.19 39.62 11.94
N TRP A 670 17.16 39.69 13.28
CA TRP A 670 16.01 40.15 14.07
C TRP A 670 15.39 41.48 13.60
N GLY A 671 16.23 42.46 13.22
CA GLY A 671 15.76 43.77 12.75
C GLY A 671 15.07 43.74 11.38
N LYS A 672 15.29 42.69 10.58
CA LYS A 672 14.78 42.52 9.21
C LYS A 672 13.50 41.66 9.16
N GLU A 673 13.17 40.95 10.23
CA GLU A 673 12.02 40.05 10.27
C GLU A 673 10.69 40.80 10.42
N SER A 674 9.65 40.30 9.75
CA SER A 674 8.28 40.74 9.96
C SER A 674 7.76 40.28 11.33
N GLY A 675 6.81 41.00 11.91
CA GLY A 675 6.32 40.70 13.26
C GLY A 675 5.75 39.28 13.51
N PRO A 676 4.92 38.68 12.62
CA PRO A 676 4.49 37.29 12.82
C PRO A 676 5.67 36.32 12.67
N GLY A 677 6.57 36.60 11.72
CA GLY A 677 7.81 35.82 11.55
C GLY A 677 8.72 35.89 12.78
N LYS A 678 8.81 37.02 13.47
CA LYS A 678 9.56 37.16 14.73
C LYS A 678 9.02 36.22 15.80
N ALA A 679 7.71 36.16 16.00
CA ALA A 679 7.11 35.25 17.00
C ALA A 679 7.37 33.78 16.63
N GLU A 680 7.15 33.39 15.38
CA GLU A 680 7.39 32.01 14.93
C GLU A 680 8.86 31.58 15.06
N LEU A 681 9.81 32.46 14.75
CA LEU A 681 11.24 32.18 14.86
C LEU A 681 11.72 32.22 16.32
N LEU A 682 11.20 33.15 17.14
CA LEU A 682 11.54 33.23 18.57
C LEU A 682 11.07 31.99 19.33
N ALA A 683 9.94 31.38 18.92
CA ALA A 683 9.42 30.16 19.52
C ALA A 683 10.39 28.97 19.42
N VAL A 684 11.31 29.00 18.44
CA VAL A 684 12.34 27.96 18.25
C VAL A 684 13.30 27.90 19.45
N LEU A 685 13.52 29.02 20.15
CA LEU A 685 14.40 29.07 21.33
C LEU A 685 13.86 28.29 22.53
N ALA A 686 12.58 27.89 22.52
CA ALA A 686 12.02 27.03 23.56
C ALA A 686 12.75 25.68 23.67
N ASP A 687 13.32 25.18 22.55
CA ASP A 687 14.12 23.96 22.52
C ASP A 687 15.55 24.27 23.04
N GLY A 688 15.91 23.67 24.17
CA GLY A 688 17.20 23.90 24.83
C GLY A 688 17.41 25.32 25.34
N LEU A 689 16.37 26.01 25.83
CA LEU A 689 16.45 27.39 26.33
C LEU A 689 17.47 27.55 27.47
N THR A 690 18.29 28.60 27.41
CA THR A 690 19.33 28.92 28.41
C THR A 690 19.38 30.41 28.74
N LEU A 691 20.13 30.79 29.78
CA LEU A 691 20.38 32.21 30.10
C LEU A 691 21.10 32.97 28.98
N ASP A 692 21.88 32.29 28.14
CA ASP A 692 22.54 32.95 27.00
C ASP A 692 21.55 33.50 25.95
N ASP A 693 20.30 33.02 25.98
CA ASP A 693 19.23 33.49 25.09
C ASP A 693 18.55 34.77 25.63
N GLU A 694 18.81 35.15 26.89
CA GLU A 694 18.16 36.26 27.60
C GLU A 694 18.29 37.60 26.88
N ALA A 695 19.48 37.93 26.36
CA ALA A 695 19.71 39.22 25.70
C ALA A 695 18.83 39.42 24.44
N LEU A 696 18.55 38.34 23.70
CA LEU A 696 17.65 38.40 22.55
C LEU A 696 16.18 38.50 23.00
N LEU A 697 15.81 37.80 24.07
CA LEU A 697 14.46 37.85 24.64
C LEU A 697 14.13 39.21 25.27
N GLU A 698 15.06 39.83 25.98
CA GLU A 698 14.91 41.21 26.49
C GLU A 698 14.72 42.21 25.35
N ARG A 699 15.44 42.05 24.24
CA ARG A 699 15.22 42.85 23.03
C ARG A 699 13.84 42.60 22.41
N ALA A 700 13.30 41.39 22.54
CA ALA A 700 11.98 41.04 22.03
C ALA A 700 10.85 41.63 22.89
N LEU A 701 11.07 41.89 24.18
CA LEU A 701 10.14 42.65 25.05
C LEU A 701 9.94 44.11 24.57
N ASP A 702 10.90 44.66 23.83
CA ASP A 702 10.81 46.01 23.25
C ASP A 702 10.08 46.05 21.90
N ASP A 703 9.58 44.91 21.39
CA ASP A 703 8.87 44.88 20.12
C ASP A 703 7.49 45.55 20.23
N ARG A 704 7.06 46.22 19.15
CA ARG A 704 5.77 46.91 19.09
C ARG A 704 4.58 45.95 19.13
N ARG A 705 4.77 44.71 18.70
CA ARG A 705 3.70 43.70 18.66
C ARG A 705 3.59 42.95 19.99
N ALA A 706 2.38 42.96 20.57
CA ALA A 706 2.06 42.23 21.79
C ALA A 706 2.39 40.73 21.70
N GLU A 707 2.19 40.11 20.54
CA GLU A 707 2.46 38.67 20.35
C GLU A 707 3.94 38.31 20.51
N VAL A 708 4.85 39.18 20.08
CA VAL A 708 6.31 38.98 20.21
C VAL A 708 6.74 39.19 21.66
N ARG A 709 6.26 40.26 22.32
CA ARG A 709 6.53 40.53 23.74
C ARG A 709 6.02 39.40 24.64
N ARG A 710 4.82 38.90 24.36
CA ARG A 710 4.20 37.77 25.07
C ARG A 710 5.08 36.54 25.03
N LEU A 711 5.48 36.12 23.84
CA LEU A 711 6.33 34.93 23.69
C LEU A 711 7.70 35.13 24.35
N ALA A 712 8.25 36.34 24.29
CA ALA A 712 9.49 36.67 25.00
C ALA A 712 9.32 36.56 26.53
N ALA A 713 8.23 37.12 27.08
CA ALA A 713 7.90 37.03 28.50
C ALA A 713 7.66 35.57 28.94
N ASP A 714 6.96 34.76 28.13
CA ASP A 714 6.72 33.34 28.40
C ASP A 714 8.05 32.55 28.45
N LEU A 715 8.97 32.82 27.51
CA LEU A 715 10.29 32.19 27.48
C LEU A 715 11.17 32.68 28.65
N LEU A 716 11.19 33.98 28.95
CA LEU A 716 11.91 34.53 30.09
C LEU A 716 11.37 34.01 31.43
N GLY A 717 10.06 33.77 31.53
CA GLY A 717 9.43 33.15 32.70
C GLY A 717 9.92 31.73 32.99
N ARG A 718 10.44 31.00 31.98
CA ARG A 718 11.10 29.70 32.14
C ARG A 718 12.53 29.81 32.65
N LEU A 719 13.09 31.01 32.72
CA LEU A 719 14.44 31.30 33.20
C LEU A 719 14.36 31.96 34.58
N PRO A 720 14.32 31.18 35.69
CA PRO A 720 14.08 31.74 37.01
C PRO A 720 15.17 32.71 37.48
N ASN A 721 16.38 32.62 36.90
CA ASN A 721 17.54 33.46 37.18
C ASN A 721 17.64 34.70 36.28
N SER A 722 16.67 34.94 35.38
CA SER A 722 16.66 36.11 34.50
C SER A 722 16.41 37.42 35.25
N ASP A 723 16.85 38.53 34.67
CA ASP A 723 16.52 39.87 35.14
C ASP A 723 15.01 40.12 35.08
N PHE A 724 14.33 39.56 34.08
CA PHE A 724 12.88 39.57 33.97
C PHE A 724 12.21 38.90 35.19
N ALA A 725 12.68 37.71 35.58
CA ALA A 725 12.17 36.99 36.74
C ALA A 725 12.40 37.75 38.07
N ARG A 726 13.52 38.48 38.18
CA ARG A 726 13.78 39.40 39.31
C ARG A 726 12.74 40.52 39.34
N ARG A 727 12.47 41.19 38.21
CA ARG A 727 11.42 42.23 38.10
C ARG A 727 10.04 41.70 38.45
N MET A 728 9.71 40.47 38.06
CA MET A 728 8.43 39.83 38.42
C MET A 728 8.33 39.56 39.92
N SER A 729 9.41 39.10 40.55
CA SER A 729 9.46 38.91 42.02
C SER A 729 9.27 40.23 42.77
N GLU A 730 9.89 41.32 42.31
CA GLU A 730 9.73 42.66 42.88
C GLU A 730 8.28 43.14 42.78
N ARG A 731 7.62 42.94 41.62
CA ARG A 731 6.20 43.26 41.43
C ARG A 731 5.28 42.39 42.30
N ALA A 732 5.52 41.09 42.36
CA ALA A 732 4.77 40.17 43.20
C ALA A 732 4.80 40.61 44.68
N THR A 733 5.99 40.98 45.17
CA THR A 733 6.19 41.49 46.54
C THR A 733 5.43 42.80 46.78
N ALA A 734 5.39 43.69 45.79
CA ALA A 734 4.69 44.97 45.90
C ALA A 734 3.17 44.80 45.88
N TRP A 735 2.65 43.85 45.10
CA TRP A 735 1.20 43.71 44.88
C TRP A 735 0.53 42.81 45.92
N ILE A 736 1.26 41.85 46.50
CA ILE A 736 0.71 40.84 47.39
C ILE A 736 1.21 41.08 48.82
N GLY A 737 0.28 41.05 49.78
CA GLY A 737 0.59 41.18 51.20
C GLY A 737 -0.33 40.36 52.09
N PHE A 738 -0.15 40.48 53.41
CA PHE A 738 -1.00 39.82 54.40
C PHE A 738 -1.96 40.81 55.06
N GLY A 739 -3.25 40.55 54.95
CA GLY A 739 -4.31 41.30 55.64
C GLY A 739 -4.36 40.95 57.13
N ARG A 740 -4.78 41.91 57.96
CA ARG A 740 -4.95 41.72 59.41
C ARG A 740 -6.25 40.94 59.69
N ARG A 741 -6.14 39.66 60.03
CA ARG A 741 -7.23 38.86 60.64
C ARG A 741 -6.77 38.29 61.99
N PRO A 742 -7.67 38.16 62.98
CA PRO A 742 -7.30 37.87 64.37
C PRO A 742 -6.79 36.44 64.64
N ILE A 743 -6.93 35.49 63.70
CA ILE A 743 -6.60 34.07 63.95
C ILE A 743 -5.58 33.50 62.94
N ARG A 744 -5.58 33.94 61.67
CA ARG A 744 -4.57 33.57 60.65
C ARG A 744 -4.37 34.70 59.65
N PRO A 745 -3.13 35.02 59.23
CA PRO A 745 -2.88 35.98 58.16
C PRO A 745 -3.53 35.49 56.85
N GLN A 746 -4.20 36.39 56.14
CA GLN A 746 -4.84 36.09 54.85
C GLN A 746 -4.11 36.82 53.74
N LEU A 747 -3.79 36.13 52.64
CA LEU A 747 -3.21 36.73 51.46
C LEU A 747 -4.23 37.66 50.78
N VAL A 748 -3.84 38.92 50.59
CA VAL A 748 -4.62 39.97 49.93
C VAL A 748 -3.78 40.64 48.84
N THR A 749 -4.42 41.25 47.85
CA THR A 749 -3.75 42.01 46.81
C THR A 749 -4.07 43.50 46.97
N THR A 750 -3.08 44.35 46.77
CA THR A 750 -3.29 45.80 46.56
C THR A 750 -3.45 46.13 45.07
N GLY A 751 -3.11 45.18 44.18
CA GLY A 751 -3.12 45.34 42.73
C GLY A 751 -2.20 46.46 42.22
N PRO A 752 -1.96 46.57 40.91
CA PRO A 752 -1.23 47.73 40.38
C PRO A 752 -2.07 49.02 40.34
N GLY A 753 -3.39 48.91 40.30
CA GLY A 753 -4.28 50.02 39.92
C GLY A 753 -4.12 50.40 38.43
N VAL A 754 -2.96 50.95 38.06
CA VAL A 754 -2.57 51.32 36.68
C VAL A 754 -1.18 50.73 36.39
N LEU A 755 -1.03 50.02 35.26
CA LEU A 755 0.28 49.49 34.84
C LEU A 755 1.23 50.61 34.39
N ASP A 756 2.43 50.63 34.98
CA ASP A 756 3.55 51.46 34.55
C ASP A 756 4.17 50.97 33.22
N ASP A 757 5.01 51.79 32.61
CA ASP A 757 5.62 51.48 31.32
C ASP A 757 6.53 50.25 31.38
N ALA A 758 7.18 50.02 32.53
CA ALA A 758 8.01 48.84 32.75
C ALA A 758 7.19 47.54 32.75
N ALA A 759 6.02 47.53 33.40
CA ALA A 759 5.11 46.38 33.41
C ALA A 759 4.48 46.14 32.03
N ARG A 760 4.21 47.21 31.26
CA ARG A 760 3.76 47.09 29.86
C ARG A 760 4.83 46.49 28.96
N ARG A 761 6.08 46.96 29.07
CA ARG A 761 7.25 46.40 28.36
C ARG A 761 7.38 44.90 28.64
N ASP A 762 7.27 44.52 29.91
CA ASP A 762 7.36 43.13 30.36
C ASP A 762 6.11 42.27 30.01
N GLY A 763 5.19 42.78 29.19
CA GLY A 763 4.05 42.01 28.68
C GLY A 763 2.91 41.80 29.67
N VAL A 764 2.90 42.48 30.83
CA VAL A 764 1.87 42.29 31.86
C VAL A 764 0.47 42.74 31.39
N GLY A 765 0.40 43.74 30.50
CA GLY A 765 -0.86 44.29 29.98
C GLY A 765 -1.40 43.65 28.69
N ASP A 766 -0.67 42.72 28.06
CA ASP A 766 -0.96 42.23 26.70
C ASP A 766 -2.02 41.11 26.67
N SER A 767 -3.32 41.40 26.58
CA SER A 767 -4.44 40.41 26.71
C SER A 767 -4.23 39.06 25.98
N PHE A 768 -4.47 37.94 26.67
CA PHE A 768 -4.23 36.59 26.11
C PHE A 768 -5.39 36.01 25.30
N GLY A 769 -6.60 36.57 25.36
CA GLY A 769 -7.78 35.95 24.79
C GLY A 769 -8.06 34.58 25.42
N TYR A 770 -9.02 34.52 26.35
CA TYR A 770 -9.51 33.29 26.98
C TYR A 770 -8.48 32.57 27.89
N THR A 771 -8.36 33.00 29.15
CA THR A 771 -7.55 32.27 30.15
C THR A 771 -8.29 31.04 30.68
N ALA A 772 -7.64 29.90 30.48
CA ALA A 772 -8.07 28.52 30.75
C ALA A 772 -8.10 28.14 32.25
N TYR A 773 -8.92 28.82 33.06
CA TYR A 773 -9.20 28.35 34.43
C TYR A 773 -10.65 28.57 34.87
N GLY A 774 -11.54 28.91 33.94
CA GLY A 774 -12.85 29.46 34.33
C GLY A 774 -12.73 30.81 35.04
N VAL A 775 -11.52 31.39 35.12
CA VAL A 775 -11.31 32.83 35.27
C VAL A 775 -11.64 33.46 33.91
N ALA A 776 -12.89 33.28 33.47
CA ALA A 776 -13.56 34.37 32.82
C ALA A 776 -13.61 35.42 33.93
N ALA A 777 -12.57 36.23 33.97
CA ALA A 777 -12.42 37.35 34.88
C ALA A 777 -13.48 38.34 34.41
N TYR A 778 -14.75 38.01 34.60
CA TYR A 778 -15.82 38.94 34.50
C TYR A 778 -16.12 39.26 35.94
N ARG A 779 -16.06 40.54 36.27
CA ARG A 779 -16.64 41.02 37.52
C ARG A 779 -18.12 40.61 37.54
N ALA A 780 -18.78 40.70 38.69
CA ALA A 780 -20.20 40.32 38.82
C ALA A 780 -21.14 41.07 37.82
N ASP A 781 -20.66 42.14 37.20
CA ASP A 781 -21.31 42.97 36.17
C ASP A 781 -21.04 42.54 34.71
N GLY A 782 -20.22 41.50 34.48
CA GLY A 782 -19.88 41.02 33.14
C GLY A 782 -18.70 41.71 32.45
N ALA A 783 -17.95 42.60 33.13
CA ALA A 783 -16.79 43.29 32.56
C ALA A 783 -15.45 42.59 32.87
N PRO A 784 -14.45 42.61 31.95
CA PRO A 784 -13.14 42.01 32.18
C PRO A 784 -12.44 42.49 33.47
N ASP A 785 -12.02 41.58 34.33
CA ASP A 785 -11.23 41.81 35.54
C ASP A 785 -9.74 41.76 35.19
N LEU A 786 -9.29 42.87 34.58
CA LEU A 786 -7.90 43.04 34.15
C LEU A 786 -6.91 42.97 35.32
N ALA A 787 -7.32 43.33 36.53
CA ALA A 787 -6.47 43.27 37.71
C ALA A 787 -6.14 41.82 38.10
N ALA A 788 -7.14 40.93 38.02
CA ALA A 788 -6.95 39.49 38.20
C ALA A 788 -6.05 38.88 37.11
N GLU A 789 -6.20 39.31 35.86
CA GLU A 789 -5.36 38.86 34.73
C GLU A 789 -3.90 39.32 34.89
N TRP A 790 -3.67 40.58 35.27
CA TRP A 790 -2.32 41.09 35.52
C TRP A 790 -1.65 40.37 36.70
N LEU A 791 -2.41 40.13 37.78
CA LEU A 791 -1.93 39.40 38.95
C LEU A 791 -1.52 37.96 38.57
N HIS A 792 -2.35 37.25 37.81
CA HIS A 792 -2.03 35.91 37.30
C HIS A 792 -0.69 35.91 36.56
N ARG A 793 -0.47 36.85 35.62
CA ARG A 793 0.79 36.91 34.85
C ARG A 793 2.01 37.17 35.70
N VAL A 794 1.92 38.11 36.64
CA VAL A 794 3.02 38.37 37.56
C VAL A 794 3.33 37.13 38.39
N VAL A 795 2.30 36.42 38.86
CA VAL A 795 2.49 35.16 39.61
C VAL A 795 3.11 34.07 38.73
N ALA A 796 2.61 33.89 37.50
CA ALA A 796 3.10 32.90 36.53
C ALA A 796 4.57 33.12 36.14
N ALA A 797 4.98 34.38 36.02
CA ALA A 797 6.33 34.78 35.66
C ALA A 797 7.28 34.92 36.87
N THR A 798 6.77 34.75 38.09
CA THR A 798 7.57 34.81 39.32
C THR A 798 8.18 33.44 39.64
N PRO A 799 9.51 33.33 39.87
CA PRO A 799 10.16 32.09 40.26
C PRO A 799 9.52 31.42 41.49
N LEU A 800 9.37 30.09 41.46
CA LEU A 800 8.69 29.36 42.54
C LEU A 800 9.38 29.49 43.90
N ARG A 801 10.71 29.56 43.90
CA ARG A 801 11.55 29.89 45.08
C ARG A 801 11.22 31.22 45.75
N HIS A 802 10.58 32.17 45.06
CA HIS A 802 10.11 33.40 45.68
C HIS A 802 8.94 33.10 46.62
N TRP A 803 7.99 32.30 46.15
CA TRP A 803 6.83 31.85 46.92
C TRP A 803 7.23 30.96 48.08
N GLU A 804 8.23 30.10 47.91
CA GLU A 804 8.73 29.26 49.00
C GLU A 804 9.30 30.08 50.16
N ARG A 805 10.06 31.13 49.84
CA ARG A 805 10.58 32.06 50.85
C ARG A 805 9.48 32.86 51.55
N LEU A 806 8.39 33.16 50.84
CA LEU A 806 7.29 33.98 51.36
C LEU A 806 6.25 33.17 52.14
N LEU A 807 5.95 31.94 51.70
CA LEU A 807 4.79 31.16 52.13
C LEU A 807 5.14 29.79 52.76
N GLY A 808 6.42 29.38 52.73
CA GLY A 808 6.87 28.09 53.22
C GLY A 808 6.93 27.02 52.12
N SER A 809 6.84 25.74 52.49
CA SER A 809 6.88 24.64 51.50
C SER A 809 5.73 24.76 50.47
N PRO A 810 5.83 24.12 49.29
CA PRO A 810 4.73 24.11 48.32
C PRO A 810 3.39 23.67 48.92
N GLU A 811 3.38 22.69 49.83
CA GLU A 811 2.19 22.23 50.55
C GLU A 811 1.64 23.26 51.55
N GLU A 812 2.51 24.04 52.17
CA GLU A 812 2.11 25.13 53.06
C GLU A 812 1.50 26.26 52.22
N ALA A 813 2.16 26.63 51.12
CA ALA A 813 1.75 27.70 50.22
C ALA A 813 0.33 27.50 49.65
N VAL A 814 0.00 26.30 49.15
CA VAL A 814 -1.34 26.01 48.60
C VAL A 814 -2.44 25.96 49.68
N ARG A 815 -2.08 25.83 50.96
CA ARG A 815 -3.01 25.83 52.10
C ARG A 815 -3.17 27.18 52.78
N VAL A 816 -2.35 28.18 52.42
CA VAL A 816 -2.47 29.54 52.95
C VAL A 816 -3.88 30.08 52.71
N SER A 817 -4.43 30.79 53.69
CA SER A 817 -5.72 31.44 53.55
C SER A 817 -5.60 32.59 52.55
N THR A 818 -6.35 32.54 51.45
CA THR A 818 -6.36 33.56 50.39
C THR A 818 -7.73 34.24 50.32
N ALA A 819 -7.77 35.54 50.06
CA ALA A 819 -9.02 36.22 49.69
C ALA A 819 -9.61 35.61 48.41
N ALA A 820 -10.94 35.65 48.24
CA ALA A 820 -11.63 34.92 47.16
C ALA A 820 -11.21 35.44 45.77
N GLU A 821 -11.07 36.75 45.65
CA GLU A 821 -10.63 37.50 44.48
C GLU A 821 -9.14 37.26 44.13
N VAL A 822 -8.32 36.84 45.09
CA VAL A 822 -6.88 36.55 44.89
C VAL A 822 -6.63 35.08 44.57
N ARG A 823 -7.48 34.18 45.10
CA ARG A 823 -7.27 32.73 45.04
C ARG A 823 -7.13 32.21 43.60
N GLY A 824 -8.03 32.61 42.70
CA GLY A 824 -8.02 32.15 41.30
C GLY A 824 -6.71 32.52 40.59
N PRO A 825 -6.35 33.82 40.50
CA PRO A 825 -5.11 34.27 39.87
C PRO A 825 -3.84 33.65 40.46
N MET A 826 -3.79 33.45 41.78
CA MET A 826 -2.63 32.81 42.43
C MET A 826 -2.47 31.35 42.01
N PHE A 827 -3.55 30.56 42.07
CA PHE A 827 -3.48 29.14 41.70
C PHE A 827 -3.21 28.95 40.20
N ALA A 828 -3.84 29.75 39.33
CA ALA A 828 -3.55 29.73 37.90
C ALA A 828 -2.09 30.10 37.62
N GLY A 829 -1.56 31.12 38.30
CA GLY A 829 -0.17 31.54 38.14
C GLY A 829 0.83 30.52 38.68
N TRP A 830 0.60 29.93 39.85
CA TRP A 830 1.45 28.87 40.36
C TRP A 830 1.45 27.63 39.48
N THR A 831 0.31 27.25 38.90
CA THR A 831 0.24 26.17 37.91
C THR A 831 1.10 26.49 36.70
N ASP A 832 0.96 27.68 36.11
CA ASP A 832 1.75 28.05 34.92
C ASP A 832 3.25 28.16 35.24
N ALA A 833 3.60 28.70 36.41
CA ALA A 833 4.99 28.77 36.89
C ALA A 833 5.59 27.37 37.10
N ALA A 834 4.85 26.43 37.70
CA ALA A 834 5.28 25.05 37.90
C ALA A 834 5.49 24.31 36.58
N LEU A 835 4.60 24.51 35.60
CA LEU A 835 4.72 23.94 34.27
C LEU A 835 5.92 24.54 33.50
N ALA A 836 6.08 25.86 33.55
CA ALA A 836 7.17 26.57 32.89
C ALA A 836 8.55 26.21 33.46
N GLN A 837 8.67 26.12 34.79
CA GLN A 837 9.91 25.79 35.49
C GLN A 837 10.14 24.28 35.63
N ARG A 838 9.14 23.46 35.25
CA ARG A 838 9.12 22.00 35.37
C ARG A 838 9.39 21.49 36.80
N ASP A 839 8.81 22.16 37.79
CA ASP A 839 9.04 21.86 39.21
C ASP A 839 8.12 20.74 39.72
N PRO A 840 8.65 19.57 40.13
CA PRO A 840 7.84 18.43 40.51
C PRO A 840 7.16 18.58 41.89
N ASP A 841 7.73 19.37 42.81
CA ASP A 841 7.20 19.52 44.16
C ASP A 841 6.00 20.47 44.18
N TRP A 842 6.09 21.58 43.47
CA TRP A 842 4.95 22.46 43.23
C TRP A 842 3.86 21.77 42.42
N ALA A 843 4.23 21.00 41.40
CA ALA A 843 3.24 20.25 40.61
C ALA A 843 2.45 19.26 41.47
N ARG A 844 3.12 18.55 42.39
CA ARG A 844 2.47 17.65 43.35
C ARG A 844 1.54 18.38 44.32
N ALA A 845 1.99 19.48 44.92
CA ALA A 845 1.19 20.26 45.87
C ALA A 845 -0.06 20.87 45.21
N LEU A 846 0.09 21.45 44.02
CA LEU A 846 -1.00 22.03 43.24
C LEU A 846 -1.98 20.96 42.75
N PHE A 847 -1.48 19.84 42.23
CA PHE A 847 -2.32 18.73 41.80
C PHE A 847 -3.21 18.22 42.95
N GLY A 848 -2.63 17.97 44.13
CA GLY A 848 -3.39 17.54 45.31
C GLY A 848 -4.42 18.58 45.79
N ALA A 849 -4.06 19.86 45.75
CA ALA A 849 -4.95 20.94 46.17
C ALA A 849 -6.13 21.17 45.20
N ILE A 850 -5.92 21.01 43.89
CA ILE A 850 -6.95 21.20 42.87
C ILE A 850 -7.84 19.96 42.75
N ALA A 851 -7.25 18.76 42.70
CA ALA A 851 -7.99 17.49 42.55
C ALA A 851 -8.97 17.21 43.71
N GLY A 852 -8.66 17.72 44.92
CA GLY A 852 -9.49 17.58 46.12
C GLY A 852 -10.66 18.58 46.26
N THR A 853 -10.84 19.52 45.33
CA THR A 853 -11.93 20.51 45.38
C THR A 853 -13.11 20.13 44.47
N GLU A 854 -14.35 20.47 44.88
CA GLU A 854 -15.60 20.22 44.10
C GLU A 854 -15.64 21.00 42.77
N ALA A 855 -14.69 21.91 42.52
CA ALA A 855 -14.54 22.70 41.31
C ALA A 855 -13.88 21.91 40.16
N ARG A 856 -14.40 20.73 39.83
CA ARG A 856 -13.90 19.82 38.77
C ARG A 856 -14.11 20.30 37.33
N ASN A 857 -14.46 21.56 37.13
CA ASN A 857 -15.13 22.01 35.92
C ASN A 857 -14.34 22.98 35.04
N SER A 858 -13.01 23.16 35.16
CA SER A 858 -12.37 24.17 34.30
C SER A 858 -11.07 23.84 33.55
N ASP A 859 -10.21 22.88 33.94
CA ASP A 859 -9.10 22.53 33.04
C ASP A 859 -8.46 21.14 33.27
N SER A 860 -9.02 20.11 32.62
CA SER A 860 -8.51 18.74 32.68
C SER A 860 -7.12 18.55 32.03
N GLU A 861 -6.69 19.50 31.20
CA GLU A 861 -5.42 19.43 30.48
C GLU A 861 -4.26 19.84 31.39
N LYS A 862 -4.33 20.99 32.04
CA LYS A 862 -3.29 21.42 33.00
C LYS A 862 -3.15 20.48 34.18
N LEU A 863 -4.25 19.92 34.70
CA LEU A 863 -4.18 18.89 35.73
C LEU A 863 -3.38 17.67 35.29
N ARG A 864 -3.54 17.26 34.03
CA ARG A 864 -2.78 16.17 33.42
C ARG A 864 -1.31 16.54 33.25
N GLU A 865 -0.99 17.78 32.88
CA GLU A 865 0.39 18.26 32.78
C GLU A 865 1.09 18.33 34.15
N LEU A 866 0.40 18.81 35.19
CA LEU A 866 0.90 18.78 36.56
C LEU A 866 1.16 17.34 37.04
N PHE A 867 0.25 16.42 36.71
CA PHE A 867 0.44 15.00 36.98
C PHE A 867 1.66 14.43 36.23
N ALA A 868 1.87 14.82 34.98
CA ALA A 868 2.99 14.38 34.15
C ALA A 868 4.36 14.80 34.69
N LEU A 869 4.46 15.93 35.40
CA LEU A 869 5.71 16.41 36.01
C LEU A 869 6.10 15.64 37.29
N GLN A 870 5.16 14.95 37.93
CA GLN A 870 5.45 14.21 39.15
C GLN A 870 6.35 12.99 38.86
N PRO A 871 7.19 12.56 39.82
CA PRO A 871 7.95 11.32 39.67
C PRO A 871 7.05 10.12 39.39
N THR A 872 7.50 9.18 38.55
CA THR A 872 6.70 8.00 38.15
C THR A 872 6.16 7.21 39.35
N GLN A 873 6.89 7.15 40.46
CA GLN A 873 6.42 6.48 41.69
C GLN A 873 5.19 7.15 42.31
N GLU A 874 5.11 8.48 42.27
CA GLU A 874 3.96 9.25 42.76
C GLU A 874 2.76 9.09 41.83
N GLN A 875 2.99 9.14 40.51
CA GLN A 875 1.96 8.88 39.51
C GLN A 875 1.32 7.50 39.71
N VAL A 876 2.14 6.46 39.88
CA VAL A 876 1.70 5.09 40.16
C VAL A 876 0.93 5.03 41.47
N ARG A 877 1.43 5.68 42.53
CA ARG A 877 0.75 5.69 43.85
C ARG A 877 -0.63 6.33 43.76
N HIS A 878 -0.74 7.48 43.11
CA HIS A 878 -2.01 8.20 42.96
C HIS A 878 -3.03 7.36 42.16
N LEU A 879 -2.63 6.85 40.99
CA LEU A 879 -3.52 6.03 40.16
C LEU A 879 -3.98 4.76 40.88
N ARG A 880 -3.10 4.12 41.66
CA ARG A 880 -3.46 2.91 42.44
C ARG A 880 -4.38 3.20 43.63
N GLY A 881 -4.47 4.47 44.07
CA GLY A 881 -5.38 4.90 45.13
C GLY A 881 -6.81 5.16 44.63
N LEU A 882 -7.01 5.23 43.32
CA LEU A 882 -8.32 5.39 42.70
C LEU A 882 -9.00 4.02 42.52
N ASP A 883 -10.33 3.97 42.71
CA ASP A 883 -11.12 2.77 42.47
C ASP A 883 -11.88 2.84 41.13
N SER A 884 -12.68 1.82 40.83
CA SER A 884 -13.37 1.73 39.54
C SER A 884 -14.50 2.74 39.35
N SER A 885 -14.87 3.54 40.36
CA SER A 885 -15.75 4.72 40.20
C SER A 885 -15.06 5.92 39.54
N TRP A 886 -13.72 5.91 39.50
CA TRP A 886 -12.86 7.00 39.01
C TRP A 886 -12.30 6.77 37.60
N LEU A 887 -12.83 5.80 36.85
CA LEU A 887 -12.27 5.37 35.57
C LEU A 887 -12.10 6.49 34.53
N ALA A 888 -13.01 7.47 34.49
CA ALA A 888 -12.88 8.61 33.58
C ALA A 888 -11.68 9.51 33.92
N GLU A 889 -11.39 9.69 35.20
CA GLU A 889 -10.23 10.45 35.68
C GLU A 889 -8.94 9.67 35.42
N ILE A 890 -8.94 8.38 35.74
CA ILE A 890 -7.83 7.45 35.43
C ILE A 890 -7.51 7.50 33.93
N GLU A 891 -8.51 7.38 33.06
CA GLU A 891 -8.31 7.43 31.61
C GLU A 891 -7.72 8.77 31.14
N SER A 892 -8.12 9.90 31.74
CA SER A 892 -7.54 11.20 31.45
C SER A 892 -6.07 11.29 31.86
N LEU A 893 -5.74 10.80 33.06
CA LEU A 893 -4.38 10.85 33.63
C LEU A 893 -3.41 9.86 32.97
N LEU A 894 -3.90 8.69 32.55
CA LEU A 894 -3.10 7.67 31.85
C LEU A 894 -2.43 8.18 30.56
N ARG A 895 -2.95 9.27 29.98
CA ARG A 895 -2.34 9.95 28.82
C ARG A 895 -1.01 10.63 29.14
N ALA A 896 -0.77 10.96 30.41
CA ALA A 896 0.47 11.56 30.92
C ALA A 896 1.46 10.55 31.48
N VAL A 897 1.06 9.28 31.62
CA VAL A 897 1.93 8.22 32.15
C VAL A 897 2.95 7.82 31.09
N PRO A 898 4.24 7.61 31.46
CA PRO A 898 5.27 7.10 30.55
C PRO A 898 4.83 5.82 29.83
N ARG A 899 5.31 5.64 28.59
CA ARG A 899 4.99 4.49 27.74
C ARG A 899 6.22 3.58 27.58
N PRO A 900 6.06 2.24 27.62
CA PRO A 900 4.86 1.52 28.06
C PRO A 900 4.50 1.86 29.51
N TRP A 901 3.22 1.72 29.87
CA TRP A 901 2.74 2.02 31.22
C TRP A 901 3.50 1.18 32.26
N PRO A 902 3.92 1.77 33.40
CA PRO A 902 4.56 1.00 34.46
C PRO A 902 3.72 -0.22 34.86
N GLY A 903 4.37 -1.38 35.07
CA GLY A 903 3.70 -2.64 35.40
C GLY A 903 2.61 -2.51 36.47
N PRO A 904 2.89 -1.91 37.65
CA PRO A 904 1.88 -1.72 38.69
C PRO A 904 0.66 -0.88 38.27
N THR A 905 0.82 0.07 37.34
CA THR A 905 -0.29 0.85 36.79
C THR A 905 -1.12 0.01 35.84
N ALA A 906 -0.48 -0.72 34.93
CA ALA A 906 -1.16 -1.57 33.97
C ALA A 906 -1.92 -2.73 34.65
N GLU A 907 -1.32 -3.38 35.65
CA GLU A 907 -1.96 -4.38 36.51
C GLU A 907 -3.17 -3.81 37.24
N HIS A 908 -3.06 -2.58 37.77
CA HIS A 908 -4.17 -1.93 38.44
C HIS A 908 -5.34 -1.62 37.49
N VAL A 909 -5.06 -1.11 36.28
CA VAL A 909 -6.08 -0.89 35.24
C VAL A 909 -6.75 -2.20 34.85
N LEU A 910 -5.98 -3.28 34.67
CA LEU A 910 -6.52 -4.61 34.37
C LEU A 910 -7.46 -5.09 35.48
N ARG A 911 -7.09 -4.91 36.75
CA ARG A 911 -7.93 -5.23 37.91
C ARG A 911 -9.24 -4.41 37.91
N LEU A 912 -9.17 -3.10 37.65
CA LEU A 912 -10.37 -2.26 37.60
C LEU A 912 -11.32 -2.65 36.46
N LEU A 913 -10.78 -3.03 35.30
CA LEU A 913 -11.57 -3.55 34.18
C LEU A 913 -12.23 -4.89 34.56
N LEU A 914 -11.51 -5.78 35.25
CA LEU A 914 -12.06 -7.04 35.75
C LEU A 914 -13.19 -6.80 36.76
N GLU A 915 -13.05 -5.85 37.68
CA GLU A 915 -14.14 -5.48 38.61
C GLU A 915 -15.39 -5.02 37.85
N ARG A 916 -15.23 -4.24 36.78
CA ARG A 916 -16.36 -3.82 35.94
C ARG A 916 -16.99 -4.99 35.18
N ALA A 917 -16.17 -5.93 34.70
CA ALA A 917 -16.64 -7.16 34.07
C ALA A 917 -17.44 -8.04 35.05
N GLN A 918 -16.98 -8.18 36.30
CA GLN A 918 -17.68 -8.88 37.36
C GLN A 918 -19.02 -8.21 37.70
N LEU A 919 -19.03 -6.89 37.85
CA LEU A 919 -20.27 -6.13 38.06
C LEU A 919 -21.25 -6.27 36.88
N SER A 920 -20.75 -6.37 35.64
CA SER A 920 -21.57 -6.64 34.45
C SER A 920 -22.21 -8.03 34.52
N ALA A 921 -21.45 -9.05 34.92
CA ALA A 921 -21.94 -10.41 35.11
C ALA A 921 -23.01 -10.49 36.22
N ASP A 922 -22.83 -9.75 37.31
CA ASP A 922 -23.81 -9.66 38.41
C ASP A 922 -25.06 -8.85 38.04
N ARG A 923 -24.95 -7.89 37.10
CA ARG A 923 -26.04 -7.01 36.65
C ARG A 923 -26.13 -6.94 35.12
N PRO A 924 -26.59 -8.01 34.47
CA PRO A 924 -26.63 -8.06 33.01
C PRO A 924 -27.53 -6.97 32.42
N GLY A 925 -27.03 -6.27 31.39
CA GLY A 925 -27.81 -5.29 30.61
C GLY A 925 -27.74 -3.83 31.11
N ALA A 926 -26.97 -3.53 32.16
CA ALA A 926 -26.72 -2.15 32.57
C ALA A 926 -25.88 -1.39 31.52
N PRO A 927 -26.38 -0.28 30.92
CA PRO A 927 -25.69 0.40 29.80
C PRO A 927 -24.29 0.92 30.15
N SER A 928 -24.01 1.22 31.42
CA SER A 928 -22.70 1.71 31.89
C SER A 928 -21.69 0.60 32.21
N LEU A 929 -22.08 -0.67 32.15
CA LEU A 929 -21.22 -1.82 32.50
C LEU A 929 -20.84 -2.69 31.29
N VAL A 930 -21.31 -2.36 30.09
CA VAL A 930 -20.87 -3.03 28.86
C VAL A 930 -19.43 -2.65 28.51
N PRO A 931 -18.64 -3.56 27.91
CA PRO A 931 -17.27 -3.27 27.49
C PRO A 931 -17.17 -2.06 26.54
N GLY A 932 -18.24 -1.84 25.76
CA GLY A 932 -18.40 -0.72 24.84
C GLY A 932 -18.17 0.66 25.48
N SER A 933 -18.46 0.79 26.78
CA SER A 933 -18.27 2.02 27.56
C SER A 933 -16.81 2.29 27.91
N TYR A 934 -15.92 1.30 27.73
CA TYR A 934 -14.49 1.36 28.08
C TYR A 934 -13.57 1.16 26.86
N ARG A 935 -14.10 1.31 25.63
CA ARG A 935 -13.36 1.04 24.38
C ARG A 935 -12.10 1.87 24.23
N THR A 936 -12.13 3.12 24.68
CA THR A 936 -10.98 4.02 24.67
C THR A 936 -9.88 3.53 25.59
N LEU A 937 -10.23 3.04 26.79
CA LEU A 937 -9.30 2.43 27.73
C LEU A 937 -8.74 1.10 27.22
N PHE A 938 -9.54 0.21 26.62
CA PHE A 938 -9.05 -1.01 25.97
C PHE A 938 -8.11 -0.72 24.80
N ARG A 939 -8.41 0.31 23.99
CA ARG A 939 -7.51 0.76 22.91
C ARG A 939 -6.20 1.28 23.46
N ALA A 940 -6.24 2.11 24.52
CA ALA A 940 -5.04 2.62 25.17
C ALA A 940 -4.22 1.49 25.81
N ALA A 941 -4.87 0.53 26.49
CA ALA A 941 -4.23 -0.66 27.05
C ALA A 941 -3.57 -1.50 25.95
N SER A 942 -4.23 -1.69 24.81
CA SER A 942 -3.65 -2.43 23.67
C SER A 942 -2.34 -1.81 23.19
N ALA A 943 -2.24 -0.48 23.18
CA ALA A 943 -1.06 0.24 22.72
C ALA A 943 0.01 0.47 23.80
N HIS A 944 -0.34 0.43 25.09
CA HIS A 944 0.55 0.91 26.16
C HIS A 944 0.77 -0.06 27.30
N PHE A 945 0.04 -1.17 27.41
CA PHE A 945 0.38 -2.21 28.36
C PHE A 945 1.76 -2.81 28.05
N PRO A 946 2.53 -3.19 29.09
CA PRO A 946 3.69 -4.06 28.93
C PRO A 946 3.29 -5.37 28.25
N VAL A 947 4.12 -5.85 27.32
CA VAL A 947 3.83 -7.07 26.54
C VAL A 947 3.83 -8.32 27.41
N GLU A 948 4.48 -8.27 28.57
CA GLU A 948 4.52 -9.32 29.59
C GLU A 948 3.13 -9.60 30.18
N LEU A 949 2.20 -8.65 30.08
CA LEU A 949 0.82 -8.83 30.55
C LEU A 949 -0.05 -9.66 29.60
N ALA A 950 0.44 -10.11 28.44
CA ALA A 950 -0.34 -10.96 27.53
C ALA A 950 -0.90 -12.22 28.23
N GLY A 951 -0.08 -12.92 29.01
CA GLY A 951 -0.48 -14.11 29.77
C GLY A 951 -1.50 -13.81 30.89
N PRO A 952 -1.26 -12.81 31.75
CA PRO A 952 -2.23 -12.32 32.72
C PRO A 952 -3.58 -11.90 32.10
N VAL A 953 -3.58 -11.14 31.00
CA VAL A 953 -4.81 -10.70 30.33
C VAL A 953 -5.59 -11.89 29.76
N ALA A 954 -4.91 -12.85 29.11
CA ALA A 954 -5.55 -14.08 28.63
C ALA A 954 -6.15 -14.93 29.77
N THR A 955 -5.54 -14.86 30.96
CA THR A 955 -6.08 -15.52 32.16
C THR A 955 -7.32 -14.81 32.67
N VAL A 956 -7.33 -13.48 32.67
CA VAL A 956 -8.50 -12.66 33.02
C VAL A 956 -9.66 -12.92 32.06
N ALA A 957 -9.41 -13.01 30.75
CA ALA A 957 -10.45 -13.32 29.75
C ALA A 957 -11.22 -14.59 30.11
N ARG A 958 -10.49 -15.67 30.45
CA ARG A 958 -11.08 -16.97 30.87
C ARG A 958 -11.85 -16.93 32.19
N GLN A 959 -11.63 -15.90 33.01
CA GLN A 959 -12.31 -15.72 34.31
C GLN A 959 -13.54 -14.81 34.20
N CYS A 960 -13.79 -14.20 33.03
CA CYS A 960 -14.95 -13.35 32.83
C CYS A 960 -16.24 -14.19 32.70
N GLY A 961 -17.27 -13.81 33.46
CA GLY A 961 -18.61 -14.41 33.33
C GLY A 961 -19.47 -13.84 32.20
N ASP A 962 -19.02 -12.75 31.57
CA ASP A 962 -19.72 -12.05 30.47
C ASP A 962 -18.95 -12.27 29.14
N PRO A 963 -19.57 -12.91 28.12
CA PRO A 963 -18.92 -13.21 26.84
C PRO A 963 -18.44 -11.98 26.06
N TYR A 964 -19.05 -10.81 26.27
CA TYR A 964 -18.60 -9.58 25.60
C TYR A 964 -17.30 -9.07 26.22
N TRP A 965 -17.17 -9.16 27.54
CA TRP A 965 -15.94 -8.81 28.25
C TRP A 965 -14.82 -9.81 27.95
N GLU A 966 -15.13 -11.11 27.91
CA GLU A 966 -14.18 -12.16 27.49
C GLU A 966 -13.58 -11.84 26.11
N GLN A 967 -14.44 -11.52 25.13
CA GLN A 967 -13.99 -11.19 23.77
C GLN A 967 -13.03 -9.97 23.72
N ASP A 968 -13.32 -8.91 24.48
CA ASP A 968 -12.48 -7.71 24.48
C ASP A 968 -11.14 -7.93 25.22
N PHE A 969 -11.12 -8.76 26.27
CA PHE A 969 -9.87 -9.17 26.91
C PHE A 969 -9.05 -10.12 26.02
N ASP A 970 -9.68 -11.06 25.31
CA ASP A 970 -9.00 -11.92 24.33
C ASP A 970 -8.36 -11.09 23.21
N GLN A 971 -9.09 -10.09 22.70
CA GLN A 971 -8.56 -9.18 21.68
C GLN A 971 -7.37 -8.37 22.23
N LEU A 972 -7.45 -7.89 23.48
CA LEU A 972 -6.34 -7.21 24.14
C LEU A 972 -5.12 -8.14 24.28
N ALA A 973 -5.31 -9.39 24.74
CA ALA A 973 -4.23 -10.37 24.83
C ALA A 973 -3.57 -10.63 23.47
N GLN A 974 -4.39 -10.82 22.42
CA GLN A 974 -3.90 -11.03 21.06
C GLN A 974 -3.08 -9.82 20.56
N ASN A 975 -3.54 -8.60 20.83
CA ASN A 975 -2.81 -7.38 20.49
C ASN A 975 -1.43 -7.33 21.18
N LEU A 976 -1.36 -7.72 22.46
CA LEU A 976 -0.09 -7.76 23.19
C LEU A 976 0.86 -8.86 22.67
N ILE A 977 0.33 -10.02 22.26
CA ILE A 977 1.11 -11.07 21.61
C ILE A 977 1.69 -10.56 20.28
N GLN A 978 0.87 -9.90 19.46
CA GLN A 978 1.32 -9.31 18.19
C GLN A 978 2.42 -8.27 18.41
N ARG A 979 2.26 -7.38 19.41
CA ARG A 979 3.29 -6.40 19.79
C ARG A 979 4.57 -7.08 20.27
N LYS A 980 4.47 -8.18 21.03
CA LYS A 980 5.64 -8.97 21.44
C LYS A 980 6.38 -9.56 20.23
N THR A 981 5.66 -10.22 19.31
CA THR A 981 6.26 -10.78 18.10
C THR A 981 6.93 -9.70 17.24
N MET A 982 6.30 -8.54 17.11
CA MET A 982 6.86 -7.39 16.43
C MET A 982 8.20 -6.93 17.03
N LEU A 983 8.35 -6.98 18.36
CA LEU A 983 9.60 -6.64 19.05
C LEU A 983 10.70 -7.69 18.80
N GLU A 984 10.33 -8.97 18.73
CA GLU A 984 11.24 -10.07 18.44
C GLU A 984 11.75 -10.02 16.99
N GLU A 985 10.89 -9.62 16.03
CA GLU A 985 11.26 -9.48 14.61
C GLU A 985 12.27 -8.36 14.32
N LEU A 986 12.40 -7.38 15.23
CA LEU A 986 13.34 -6.24 15.13
C LEU A 986 14.71 -6.51 15.79
N GLN A 987 14.86 -7.63 16.49
CA GLN A 987 16.14 -8.10 17.04
C GLN A 987 16.91 -8.89 15.98
#